data_AF-A0AAD6TSZ5-F1
#
_entry.id   AF-A0AAD6TSZ5-F1
#
_cell.length_a   1.000
_cell.length_b   1.000
_cell.length_c   1.000
_cell.angle_alpha   90.00
_cell.angle_beta   90.00
_cell.angle_gamma   90.00
#
_symmetry.space_group_name_H-M   'P 1'
#
loop_
_entity.id
_entity.type
_entity.pdbx_description
1 polymer ?
#
loop_
_entity_poly.entity_id
_entity_poly.type
_entity_poly.pdbx_seq_one_letter_code
_entity_poly.pdbx_strand_id
1 'polypeptide(L)'
;MSTPDELLELVAGYTNLEDITTAALVLAYIVSTYCQQPGPSLDRRFTKYAPCLELLERESGLHELLKRAHTGRNYEDVLTSPRAALIRKDPLPRATQEFLDELRPLVESFVTSDTPFKTWLPKYEGRVPLDHMKSLELFTLSSDGLPLVILKDLGSFADDASLLIRLKNIFARGKKTVLVNTSGSGKTRLLFEGLCREWGFYFTAIRDSSYLGSQDISGIVVGLADDFDFEDSRRPGSRDPVLELQSHHLLAHRRLSEVLLARILIFRLFLDVAKKSKLNGEHKKRWLLLQLISSLGPYVDIFRTMTNTLRYSEEHDTQAAISDAIAGVRHVLGPDSHLFLVLDEAQKSAVDLAEVFDAEDGKYPVLIKMLETWESVFPRESVSFVVAGTEIPSRIFEGTEAVCWTSDTGAFDDPALHEQYLRRFLPPTFLSTKLGEAFLDRAWRWTRGRYRYTATLVTELLLRNFQRPHSQLDDYIATLSQYKPTDAQRLVHAERSSFVILPSDGYARGINGNDFSTLRSSSASDTRFLLQEVLFHYLVTGRHPPMFGRENIQAVSLGLGRFSDSEMSRIVADEPIVLAGAALWMQQNRPRLSDFGHLKSARSYLIDLKCDPPPTGKTFAKFLAYYFSQVFDSRPALSDIFTFPKPVLAWANQPAELVGLHATEVGHMDHSTISGSDIVRPFATIVQGVVEIVSWMEHTDRSLFCIPTSGNPDLLFMLRLGDGSFVWVILQATPAVSDGSELIASLEEERLFCDTVTPFLAFKLALMMIELPINRSTILSL
;
A
#
# COMPACT_ATOMS: atom_id res chain seq x y z
N MET A 1 43.18 -0.01 -39.65
CA MET A 1 41.78 -0.17 -40.07
C MET A 1 41.45 1.07 -40.86
N SER A 2 41.09 0.91 -42.13
CA SER A 2 40.72 2.03 -42.99
C SER A 2 39.51 2.73 -42.39
N THR A 3 39.51 4.05 -42.36
CA THR A 3 38.34 4.80 -41.88
C THR A 3 37.15 4.55 -42.83
N PRO A 4 35.90 4.68 -42.36
CA PRO A 4 34.72 4.54 -43.22
C PRO A 4 34.79 5.40 -44.48
N ASP A 5 35.39 6.59 -44.38
CA ASP A 5 35.59 7.51 -45.49
C ASP A 5 36.54 6.94 -46.56
N GLU A 6 37.62 6.26 -46.16
CA GLU A 6 38.55 5.59 -47.09
C GLU A 6 37.89 4.41 -47.82
N LEU A 7 37.02 3.66 -47.14
CA LEU A 7 36.28 2.56 -47.75
C LEU A 7 35.19 3.06 -48.71
N LEU A 8 34.54 4.18 -48.38
CA LEU A 8 33.55 4.82 -49.25
C LEU A 8 34.18 5.48 -50.48
N GLU A 9 35.42 5.97 -50.39
CA GLU A 9 36.19 6.40 -51.58
C GLU A 9 36.50 5.24 -52.53
N LEU A 10 36.80 4.05 -51.98
CA LEU A 10 37.01 2.84 -52.78
C LEU A 10 35.75 2.46 -53.58
N VAL A 11 34.59 2.59 -52.94
CA VAL A 11 33.29 2.35 -53.56
C VAL A 11 32.97 3.43 -54.60
N ALA A 12 33.34 4.69 -54.39
CA ALA A 12 33.13 5.76 -55.37
C ALA A 12 33.87 5.55 -56.70
N GLY A 13 34.87 4.66 -56.74
CA GLY A 13 35.58 4.26 -57.96
C GLY A 13 34.76 3.44 -58.96
N TYR A 14 33.61 2.88 -58.55
CA TYR A 14 32.70 2.19 -59.47
C TYR A 14 31.87 3.21 -60.26
N THR A 15 32.14 3.38 -61.55
CA THR A 15 31.53 4.44 -62.38
C THR A 15 30.17 4.08 -62.96
N ASN A 16 29.75 2.82 -62.89
CA ASN A 16 28.52 2.35 -63.52
C ASN A 16 27.75 1.37 -62.63
N LEU A 17 26.70 1.86 -61.96
CA LEU A 17 25.73 1.01 -61.24
C LEU A 17 24.51 0.63 -62.10
N GLU A 18 24.50 0.89 -63.40
CA GLU A 18 23.45 0.33 -64.27
C GLU A 18 23.55 -1.20 -64.34
N ASP A 19 24.77 -1.73 -64.24
CA ASP A 19 25.00 -3.15 -64.04
C ASP A 19 24.69 -3.55 -62.59
N ILE A 20 23.68 -4.42 -62.46
CA ILE A 20 23.19 -4.90 -61.17
C ILE A 20 24.24 -5.71 -60.40
N THR A 21 25.19 -6.34 -61.09
CA THR A 21 26.28 -7.08 -60.46
C THR A 21 27.27 -6.12 -59.79
N THR A 22 27.66 -5.05 -60.48
CA THR A 22 28.43 -3.96 -59.88
C THR A 22 27.68 -3.31 -58.70
N ALA A 23 26.38 -3.07 -58.84
CA ALA A 23 25.56 -2.51 -57.76
C ALA A 23 25.48 -3.42 -56.51
N ALA A 24 25.41 -4.74 -56.70
CA ALA A 24 25.42 -5.71 -55.61
C ALA A 24 26.73 -5.73 -54.82
N LEU A 25 27.87 -5.58 -55.50
CA LEU A 25 29.18 -5.45 -54.85
C LEU A 25 29.25 -4.17 -54.02
N VAL A 26 28.81 -3.05 -54.59
CA VAL A 26 28.74 -1.75 -53.90
C VAL A 26 27.86 -1.84 -52.65
N LEU A 27 26.67 -2.42 -52.77
CA LEU A 27 25.77 -2.63 -51.62
C LEU A 27 26.41 -3.49 -50.53
N ALA A 28 27.05 -4.60 -50.92
CA ALA A 28 27.71 -5.49 -49.96
C ALA A 28 28.83 -4.79 -49.19
N TYR A 29 29.57 -3.92 -49.88
CA TYR A 29 30.62 -3.12 -49.28
C TYR A 29 30.07 -2.08 -48.30
N ILE A 30 29.03 -1.34 -48.70
CA ILE A 30 28.36 -0.37 -47.82
C ILE A 30 27.86 -1.09 -46.56
N VAL A 31 27.14 -2.20 -46.71
CA VAL A 31 26.63 -2.96 -45.57
C VAL A 31 27.77 -3.46 -44.68
N SER A 32 28.87 -3.96 -45.26
CA SER A 32 30.04 -4.41 -44.50
C SER A 32 30.69 -3.28 -43.70
N THR A 33 30.83 -2.09 -44.28
CA THR A 33 31.42 -0.92 -43.62
C THR A 33 30.53 -0.43 -42.47
N TYR A 34 29.23 -0.32 -42.69
CA TYR A 34 28.30 0.16 -41.68
C TYR A 34 27.97 -0.89 -40.60
N CYS A 35 28.08 -2.19 -40.89
CA CYS A 35 28.03 -3.26 -39.87
C CYS A 35 29.10 -3.11 -38.78
N GLN A 36 30.18 -2.37 -39.04
CA GLN A 36 31.29 -2.15 -38.09
C GLN A 36 31.12 -0.86 -37.28
N GLN A 37 30.11 -0.03 -37.60
CA GLN A 37 29.83 1.22 -36.91
C GLN A 37 28.69 1.07 -35.89
N PRO A 38 28.66 1.90 -34.83
CA PRO A 38 27.47 2.08 -34.01
C PRO A 38 26.34 2.69 -34.87
N GLY A 39 25.33 1.89 -35.21
CA GLY A 39 24.28 2.27 -36.15
C GLY A 39 23.17 1.20 -36.26
N PRO A 40 22.25 1.32 -37.23
CA PRO A 40 21.18 0.33 -37.42
C PRO A 40 21.76 -1.07 -37.71
N SER A 41 21.23 -2.09 -37.04
CA SER A 41 21.68 -3.49 -37.21
C SER A 41 21.39 -3.98 -38.64
N LEU A 42 22.43 -4.01 -39.48
CA LEU A 42 22.34 -4.53 -40.84
C LEU A 42 22.49 -6.05 -40.82
N ASP A 43 21.77 -6.75 -41.69
CA ASP A 43 21.86 -8.20 -41.79
C ASP A 43 23.20 -8.57 -42.41
N ARG A 44 24.04 -9.25 -41.63
CA ARG A 44 25.38 -9.67 -42.03
C ARG A 44 25.40 -10.54 -43.28
N ARG A 45 24.28 -11.14 -43.67
CA ARG A 45 24.21 -11.86 -44.96
C ARG A 45 24.45 -10.93 -46.15
N PHE A 46 24.04 -9.66 -46.04
CA PHE A 46 24.27 -8.64 -47.07
C PHE A 46 25.66 -8.01 -47.00
N THR A 47 26.58 -8.50 -46.17
CA THR A 47 28.02 -8.22 -46.37
C THR A 47 28.61 -9.07 -47.50
N LYS A 48 27.82 -10.00 -48.07
CA LYS A 48 28.22 -10.89 -49.16
C LYS A 48 27.52 -10.47 -50.46
N TYR A 49 28.22 -10.65 -51.56
CA TYR A 49 27.75 -10.32 -52.91
C TYR A 49 26.43 -11.02 -53.29
N ALA A 50 26.35 -12.34 -53.13
CA ALA A 50 25.22 -13.12 -53.65
C ALA A 50 23.85 -12.71 -53.05
N PRO A 51 23.71 -12.53 -51.72
CA PRO A 51 22.46 -12.01 -51.14
C PRO A 51 22.09 -10.60 -51.60
N CYS A 52 23.08 -9.72 -51.83
CA CYS A 52 22.82 -8.38 -52.37
C CYS A 52 22.34 -8.43 -53.81
N LEU A 53 22.91 -9.32 -54.63
CA LEU A 53 22.48 -9.51 -56.03
C LEU A 53 21.03 -9.97 -56.09
N GLU A 54 20.69 -11.04 -55.38
CA GLU A 54 19.32 -11.57 -55.31
C GLU A 54 18.33 -10.50 -54.83
N LEU A 55 18.73 -9.69 -53.84
CA LEU A 55 17.87 -8.61 -53.34
C LEU A 55 17.65 -7.52 -54.38
N LEU A 56 18.71 -7.06 -55.05
CA LEU A 56 18.59 -5.99 -56.05
C LEU A 56 17.80 -6.46 -57.28
N GLU A 57 17.95 -7.73 -57.69
CA GLU A 57 17.16 -8.34 -58.78
C GLU A 57 15.66 -8.34 -58.45
N ARG A 58 15.30 -8.63 -57.20
CA ARG A 58 13.91 -8.62 -56.74
C ARG A 58 13.37 -7.21 -56.53
N GLU A 59 14.22 -6.29 -56.09
CA GLU A 59 13.82 -4.95 -55.62
C GLU A 59 14.48 -3.85 -56.45
N SER A 60 14.03 -3.69 -57.70
CA SER A 60 14.49 -2.65 -58.64
C SER A 60 14.49 -1.24 -58.04
N GLY A 61 13.56 -0.98 -57.13
CA GLY A 61 13.50 0.29 -56.42
C GLY A 61 14.64 0.53 -55.43
N LEU A 62 15.22 -0.50 -54.82
CA LEU A 62 16.41 -0.39 -53.99
C LEU A 62 17.65 -0.16 -54.87
N HIS A 63 17.69 -0.79 -56.05
CA HIS A 63 18.74 -0.55 -57.06
C HIS A 63 18.76 0.91 -57.51
N GLU A 64 17.61 1.49 -57.87
CA GLU A 64 17.51 2.92 -58.23
C GLU A 64 17.87 3.87 -57.08
N LEU A 65 17.54 3.50 -55.84
CA LEU A 65 17.97 4.27 -54.68
C LEU A 65 19.49 4.25 -54.51
N LEU A 66 20.10 3.07 -54.66
CA LEU A 66 21.54 2.89 -54.57
C LEU A 66 22.27 3.67 -55.66
N LYS A 67 21.78 3.66 -56.91
CA LYS A 67 22.33 4.49 -58.00
C LYS A 67 22.33 5.98 -57.65
N ARG A 68 21.20 6.49 -57.13
CA ARG A 68 21.06 7.90 -56.74
C ARG A 68 21.99 8.26 -55.58
N ALA A 69 22.02 7.44 -54.54
CA ALA A 69 22.91 7.60 -53.40
C ALA A 69 24.38 7.58 -53.82
N HIS A 70 24.75 6.67 -54.72
CA HIS A 70 26.11 6.58 -55.27
C HIS A 70 26.51 7.83 -56.07
N THR A 71 25.62 8.31 -56.93
CA THR A 71 25.84 9.53 -57.72
C THR A 71 26.01 10.76 -56.82
N GLY A 72 25.22 10.85 -55.75
CA GLY A 72 25.30 11.93 -54.76
C GLY A 72 26.36 11.71 -53.68
N ARG A 73 27.08 10.57 -53.68
CA ARG A 73 27.97 10.12 -52.61
C ARG A 73 27.34 10.14 -51.21
N ASN A 74 26.02 9.95 -51.12
CA ASN A 74 25.27 9.93 -49.87
C ASN A 74 24.68 8.53 -49.63
N TYR A 75 25.52 7.58 -49.23
CA TYR A 75 25.10 6.19 -48.99
C TYR A 75 24.26 6.03 -47.72
N GLU A 76 24.26 7.03 -46.84
CA GLU A 76 23.38 7.07 -45.67
C GLU A 76 21.90 7.09 -46.09
N ASP A 77 21.57 7.68 -47.25
CA ASP A 77 20.21 7.64 -47.82
C ASP A 77 19.74 6.21 -48.11
N VAL A 78 20.64 5.30 -48.49
CA VAL A 78 20.30 3.88 -48.71
C VAL A 78 19.95 3.19 -47.41
N LEU A 79 20.65 3.56 -46.33
CA LEU A 79 20.52 2.95 -45.01
C LEU A 79 19.38 3.54 -44.17
N THR A 80 18.99 4.78 -44.45
CA THR A 80 17.90 5.50 -43.74
C THR A 80 16.57 5.45 -44.48
N SER A 81 16.58 5.12 -45.78
CA SER A 81 15.39 4.92 -46.60
C SER A 81 14.44 3.84 -46.05
N PRO A 82 13.12 3.94 -46.30
CA PRO A 82 12.17 2.86 -46.01
C PRO A 82 12.56 1.51 -46.63
N ARG A 83 13.26 1.52 -47.77
CA ARG A 83 13.76 0.30 -48.43
C ARG A 83 14.97 -0.32 -47.74
N ALA A 84 15.63 0.40 -46.82
CA ALA A 84 16.69 -0.14 -45.99
C ALA A 84 16.20 -1.30 -45.09
N ALA A 85 14.90 -1.38 -44.82
CA ALA A 85 14.29 -2.50 -44.09
C ALA A 85 14.63 -3.87 -44.71
N LEU A 86 14.89 -3.91 -46.02
CA LEU A 86 15.23 -5.14 -46.74
C LEU A 86 16.65 -5.66 -46.46
N ILE A 87 17.55 -4.78 -46.02
CA ILE A 87 18.95 -5.10 -45.69
C ILE A 87 19.25 -5.03 -44.19
N ARG A 88 18.26 -4.63 -43.38
CA ARG A 88 18.36 -4.67 -41.93
C ARG A 88 18.14 -6.09 -41.44
N LYS A 89 18.91 -6.49 -40.42
CA LYS A 89 18.61 -7.71 -39.68
C LYS A 89 17.26 -7.45 -39.03
N ASP A 90 16.30 -8.37 -39.19
CA ASP A 90 15.10 -8.29 -38.39
C ASP A 90 15.55 -8.30 -36.92
N PRO A 91 15.28 -7.23 -36.16
CA PRO A 91 15.75 -7.16 -34.79
C PRO A 91 15.06 -8.21 -33.91
N LEU A 92 13.97 -8.81 -34.39
CA LEU A 92 13.22 -9.82 -33.67
C LEU A 92 13.58 -11.24 -34.12
N PRO A 93 13.78 -12.17 -33.18
CA PRO A 93 13.90 -13.58 -33.49
C PRO A 93 12.67 -14.14 -34.21
N ARG A 94 12.86 -15.13 -35.08
CA ARG A 94 11.77 -15.78 -35.82
C ARG A 94 10.64 -16.30 -34.90
N ALA A 95 11.00 -16.95 -33.78
CA ALA A 95 10.01 -17.45 -32.82
C ALA A 95 9.15 -16.33 -32.20
N THR A 96 9.69 -15.12 -32.09
CA THR A 96 8.95 -13.94 -31.62
C THR A 96 7.89 -13.52 -32.64
N GLN A 97 8.24 -13.55 -33.93
CA GLN A 97 7.30 -13.22 -35.02
C GLN A 97 6.20 -14.26 -35.13
N GLU A 98 6.56 -15.54 -35.10
CA GLU A 98 5.59 -16.65 -35.12
C GLU A 98 4.59 -16.52 -33.97
N PHE A 99 5.08 -16.20 -32.75
CA PHE A 99 4.20 -15.96 -31.61
C PHE A 99 3.30 -14.71 -31.78
N LEU A 100 3.81 -13.60 -32.35
CA LEU A 100 2.99 -12.42 -32.64
C LEU A 100 1.90 -12.73 -33.68
N ASP A 101 2.20 -13.56 -34.67
CA ASP A 101 1.24 -13.97 -35.71
C ASP A 101 0.16 -14.90 -35.15
N GLU A 102 0.52 -15.82 -34.25
CA GLU A 102 -0.43 -16.64 -33.50
C GLU A 102 -1.34 -15.79 -32.59
N LEU A 103 -0.77 -14.75 -31.97
CA LEU A 103 -1.47 -13.88 -31.03
C LEU A 103 -2.42 -12.90 -31.73
N ARG A 104 -2.10 -12.49 -32.97
CA ARG A 104 -2.87 -11.51 -33.76
C ARG A 104 -4.38 -11.79 -33.83
N PRO A 105 -4.87 -12.97 -34.26
CA PRO A 105 -6.31 -13.24 -34.32
C PRO A 105 -6.97 -13.18 -32.92
N LEU A 106 -6.25 -13.55 -31.86
CA LEU A 106 -6.77 -13.47 -30.49
C LEU A 106 -6.91 -12.02 -30.02
N VAL A 107 -5.91 -11.18 -30.33
CA VAL A 107 -5.96 -9.74 -30.04
C VAL A 107 -7.05 -9.05 -30.86
N GLU A 108 -7.24 -9.44 -32.12
CA GLU A 108 -8.33 -8.95 -32.97
C GLU A 108 -9.70 -9.28 -32.39
N SER A 109 -9.91 -10.52 -31.95
CA SER A 109 -11.13 -10.92 -31.25
C SER A 109 -11.33 -10.11 -29.95
N PHE A 110 -10.28 -9.93 -29.15
CA PHE A 110 -10.34 -9.18 -27.90
C PHE A 110 -10.66 -7.69 -28.09
N VAL A 111 -10.05 -7.05 -29.09
CA VAL A 111 -10.28 -5.63 -29.40
C VAL A 111 -11.69 -5.40 -29.92
N THR A 112 -12.22 -6.32 -30.73
CA THR A 112 -13.53 -6.17 -31.39
C THR A 112 -14.71 -6.69 -30.58
N SER A 113 -14.51 -7.55 -29.59
CA SER A 113 -15.58 -8.12 -28.75
C SER A 113 -16.30 -7.07 -27.91
N ASP A 114 -17.63 -7.07 -27.87
CA ASP A 114 -18.42 -6.18 -27.00
C ASP A 114 -18.19 -6.45 -25.51
N THR A 115 -17.98 -7.72 -25.14
CA THR A 115 -17.72 -8.16 -23.77
C THR A 115 -16.52 -9.11 -23.75
N PRO A 116 -15.30 -8.59 -23.60
CA PRO A 116 -14.10 -9.44 -23.56
C PRO A 116 -14.05 -10.38 -22.34
N PHE A 117 -14.93 -10.18 -21.34
CA PHE A 117 -14.89 -10.90 -20.07
C PHE A 117 -16.18 -11.62 -19.75
N LYS A 118 -16.02 -12.72 -19.01
CA LYS A 118 -17.13 -13.42 -18.41
C LYS A 118 -17.73 -12.57 -17.29
N THR A 119 -19.02 -12.29 -17.40
CA THR A 119 -19.80 -11.71 -16.31
C THR A 119 -19.79 -12.68 -15.13
N TRP A 120 -19.41 -12.19 -13.97
CA TRP A 120 -19.51 -12.91 -12.72
C TRP A 120 -20.98 -13.01 -12.30
N LEU A 121 -21.39 -14.19 -11.85
CA LEU A 121 -22.69 -14.45 -11.25
C LEU A 121 -22.50 -15.26 -9.96
N PRO A 122 -23.35 -15.08 -8.95
CA PRO A 122 -23.25 -15.84 -7.71
C PRO A 122 -23.49 -17.33 -7.99
N LYS A 123 -22.71 -18.20 -7.34
CA LYS A 123 -22.88 -19.66 -7.44
C LYS A 123 -24.11 -20.18 -6.70
N TYR A 124 -24.57 -19.42 -5.70
CA TYR A 124 -25.65 -19.82 -4.81
C TYR A 124 -26.89 -18.96 -5.04
N GLU A 125 -28.06 -19.59 -5.07
CA GLU A 125 -29.33 -18.89 -4.92
C GLU A 125 -29.36 -18.16 -3.58
N GLY A 126 -29.90 -16.95 -3.55
CA GLY A 126 -29.91 -16.12 -2.35
C GLY A 126 -30.99 -15.06 -2.37
N ARG A 127 -30.91 -14.13 -1.40
CA ARG A 127 -31.99 -13.16 -1.15
C ARG A 127 -32.15 -12.13 -2.25
N VAL A 128 -31.10 -11.90 -3.04
CA VAL A 128 -31.08 -10.85 -4.05
C VAL A 128 -31.51 -11.43 -5.39
N PRO A 129 -32.47 -10.78 -6.08
CA PRO A 129 -32.87 -11.18 -7.43
C PRO A 129 -31.65 -11.25 -8.36
N LEU A 130 -31.62 -12.27 -9.21
CA LEU A 130 -30.54 -12.46 -10.19
C LEU A 130 -30.38 -11.23 -11.10
N ASP A 131 -31.47 -10.51 -11.37
CA ASP A 131 -31.47 -9.29 -12.19
C ASP A 131 -30.64 -8.16 -11.55
N HIS A 132 -30.71 -8.01 -10.22
CA HIS A 132 -29.83 -7.06 -9.52
C HIS A 132 -28.37 -7.49 -9.66
N MET A 133 -28.05 -8.77 -9.44
CA MET A 133 -26.67 -9.26 -9.57
C MET A 133 -26.12 -9.08 -10.99
N LYS A 134 -26.94 -9.30 -12.03
CA LYS A 134 -26.61 -9.01 -13.43
C LYS A 134 -26.38 -7.52 -13.67
N SER A 135 -27.21 -6.65 -13.09
CA SER A 135 -27.09 -5.20 -13.23
C SER A 135 -25.81 -4.60 -12.64
N LEU A 136 -25.12 -5.36 -11.76
CA LEU A 136 -23.82 -4.93 -11.23
C LEU A 136 -22.70 -5.04 -12.28
N GLU A 137 -22.89 -5.81 -13.35
CA GLU A 137 -21.92 -5.95 -14.45
C GLU A 137 -20.50 -6.31 -13.97
N LEU A 138 -20.40 -7.18 -12.97
CA LEU A 138 -19.13 -7.58 -12.38
C LEU A 138 -18.42 -8.60 -13.28
N PHE A 139 -17.08 -8.57 -13.28
CA PHE A 139 -16.25 -9.49 -14.04
C PHE A 139 -15.57 -10.53 -13.14
N THR A 140 -15.14 -11.62 -13.74
CA THR A 140 -14.27 -12.62 -13.10
C THR A 140 -13.22 -13.16 -14.05
N LEU A 141 -12.06 -13.57 -13.52
CA LEU A 141 -10.96 -14.14 -14.30
C LEU A 141 -11.18 -15.62 -14.67
N SER A 142 -12.03 -16.33 -13.94
CA SER A 142 -12.26 -17.76 -14.14
C SER A 142 -13.71 -18.15 -13.86
N SER A 143 -14.12 -19.33 -14.33
CA SER A 143 -15.49 -19.85 -14.11
C SER A 143 -15.88 -19.93 -12.63
N ASP A 144 -14.88 -20.14 -11.77
CA ASP A 144 -15.03 -20.28 -10.33
C ASP A 144 -14.52 -19.08 -9.54
N GLY A 145 -14.10 -18.03 -10.25
CA GLY A 145 -13.37 -16.90 -9.71
C GLY A 145 -14.24 -15.94 -8.92
N LEU A 146 -13.54 -15.03 -8.26
CA LEU A 146 -14.11 -14.01 -7.39
C LEU A 146 -14.68 -12.86 -8.24
N PRO A 147 -15.68 -12.12 -7.72
CA PRO A 147 -16.09 -10.88 -8.36
C PRO A 147 -14.97 -9.84 -8.23
N LEU A 148 -14.52 -9.29 -9.36
CA LEU A 148 -13.48 -8.26 -9.40
C LEU A 148 -14.07 -6.89 -9.11
N VAL A 149 -14.42 -6.63 -7.85
CA VAL A 149 -14.98 -5.34 -7.40
C VAL A 149 -14.04 -4.18 -7.72
N ILE A 150 -12.73 -4.41 -7.71
CA ILE A 150 -11.71 -3.42 -8.11
C ILE A 150 -11.82 -2.97 -9.57
N LEU A 151 -12.53 -3.69 -10.44
CA LEU A 151 -12.75 -3.32 -11.85
C LEU A 151 -14.17 -2.77 -12.11
N LYS A 152 -15.05 -2.72 -11.11
CA LYS A 152 -16.40 -2.16 -11.25
C LYS A 152 -16.30 -0.70 -11.69
N ASP A 153 -17.00 -0.35 -12.76
CA ASP A 153 -17.00 0.99 -13.38
C ASP A 153 -15.58 1.52 -13.67
N LEU A 154 -14.67 0.65 -14.09
CA LEU A 154 -13.32 1.06 -14.46
C LEU A 154 -13.36 2.13 -15.57
N GLY A 155 -12.68 3.26 -15.34
CA GLY A 155 -12.64 4.43 -16.23
C GLY A 155 -13.65 5.53 -15.87
N SER A 156 -14.49 5.32 -14.85
CA SER A 156 -15.55 6.27 -14.45
C SER A 156 -15.07 7.45 -13.61
N PHE A 157 -13.80 7.49 -13.20
CA PHE A 157 -13.29 8.58 -12.34
C PHE A 157 -13.28 9.95 -13.06
N ALA A 158 -13.55 9.98 -14.37
CA ALA A 158 -13.71 11.19 -15.14
C ALA A 158 -14.86 12.10 -14.65
N ASP A 159 -15.84 11.54 -13.93
CA ASP A 159 -17.02 12.29 -13.50
C ASP A 159 -16.86 12.92 -12.10
N ASP A 160 -15.76 12.62 -11.39
CA ASP A 160 -15.47 13.14 -10.05
C ASP A 160 -14.26 14.11 -10.09
N ALA A 161 -14.52 15.38 -9.79
CA ALA A 161 -13.50 16.43 -9.84
C ALA A 161 -12.32 16.19 -8.86
N SER A 162 -12.58 15.61 -7.68
CA SER A 162 -11.55 15.32 -6.69
C SER A 162 -10.63 14.18 -7.14
N LEU A 163 -11.22 13.12 -7.71
CA LEU A 163 -10.47 12.00 -8.28
C LEU A 163 -9.68 12.43 -9.51
N LEU A 164 -10.22 13.31 -10.34
CA LEU A 164 -9.49 13.88 -11.48
C LEU A 164 -8.25 14.68 -11.06
N ILE A 165 -8.33 15.46 -9.98
CA ILE A 165 -7.17 16.20 -9.46
C ILE A 165 -6.09 15.20 -9.00
N ARG A 166 -6.47 14.16 -8.26
CA ARG A 166 -5.55 13.08 -7.85
C ARG A 166 -4.86 12.43 -9.04
N LEU A 167 -5.64 12.05 -10.06
CA LEU A 167 -5.10 11.41 -11.26
C LEU A 167 -4.13 12.32 -12.01
N LYS A 168 -4.40 13.63 -12.10
CA LYS A 168 -3.49 14.60 -12.73
C LYS A 168 -2.17 14.75 -11.98
N ASN A 169 -2.21 14.70 -10.65
CA ASN A 169 -1.01 14.75 -9.82
C ASN A 169 -0.18 13.47 -9.97
N ILE A 170 -0.85 12.31 -10.06
CA ILE A 170 -0.18 11.02 -10.22
C ILE A 170 0.40 10.86 -11.63
N PHE A 171 -0.39 11.16 -12.66
CA PHE A 171 -0.03 11.00 -14.08
C PHE A 171 0.45 12.33 -14.69
N ALA A 172 1.51 12.89 -14.11
CA ALA A 172 2.15 14.10 -14.61
C ALA A 172 3.16 13.78 -15.71
N ARG A 173 2.99 14.38 -16.90
CA ARG A 173 3.90 14.20 -18.04
C ARG A 173 5.27 14.82 -17.75
N GLY A 174 6.32 14.17 -18.24
CA GLY A 174 7.72 14.57 -18.05
C GLY A 174 8.23 14.45 -16.60
N LYS A 175 7.47 13.82 -15.71
CA LYS A 175 7.85 13.64 -14.30
C LYS A 175 7.91 12.17 -13.91
N LYS A 176 8.62 11.89 -12.82
CA LYS A 176 8.51 10.63 -12.08
C LYS A 176 7.61 10.86 -10.88
N THR A 177 6.61 10.03 -10.72
CA THR A 177 5.71 10.09 -9.57
C THR A 177 5.94 8.87 -8.69
N VAL A 178 6.10 9.10 -7.39
CA VAL A 178 6.12 8.03 -6.38
C VAL A 178 4.85 8.13 -5.54
N LEU A 179 4.01 7.09 -5.62
CA LEU A 179 2.75 6.99 -4.89
C LEU A 179 2.90 6.05 -3.69
N VAL A 180 3.00 6.61 -2.49
CA VAL A 180 3.23 5.85 -1.25
C VAL A 180 2.06 5.99 -0.31
N ASN A 181 1.46 4.88 0.09
CA ASN A 181 0.51 4.83 1.21
C ASN A 181 0.34 3.37 1.65
N THR A 182 -0.37 3.13 2.74
CA THR A 182 -0.56 1.79 3.30
C THR A 182 -1.21 0.81 2.32
N SER A 183 -1.07 -0.49 2.56
CA SER A 183 -1.69 -1.52 1.72
C SER A 183 -3.22 -1.42 1.82
N GLY A 184 -3.91 -1.41 0.68
CA GLY A 184 -5.37 -1.28 0.61
C GLY A 184 -5.93 0.14 0.61
N SER A 185 -5.05 1.16 0.57
CA SER A 185 -5.40 2.59 0.49
C SER A 185 -6.00 3.05 -0.83
N GLY A 186 -6.00 2.22 -1.88
CA GLY A 186 -6.59 2.55 -3.19
C GLY A 186 -5.58 2.87 -4.31
N LYS A 187 -4.27 2.79 -4.04
CA LYS A 187 -3.20 3.02 -5.03
C LYS A 187 -3.46 2.32 -6.36
N THR A 188 -3.60 0.99 -6.34
CA THR A 188 -3.83 0.17 -7.54
C THR A 188 -5.04 0.61 -8.36
N ARG A 189 -6.16 0.98 -7.71
CA ARG A 189 -7.34 1.49 -8.44
C ARG A 189 -7.04 2.82 -9.13
N LEU A 190 -6.31 3.74 -8.49
CA LEU A 190 -5.91 5.01 -9.10
C LEU A 190 -4.96 4.80 -10.29
N LEU A 191 -4.05 3.84 -10.20
CA LEU A 191 -3.18 3.46 -11.32
C LEU A 191 -3.99 2.95 -12.52
N PHE A 192 -5.00 2.11 -12.26
CA PHE A 192 -5.90 1.61 -13.31
C PHE A 192 -6.70 2.74 -13.95
N GLU A 193 -7.26 3.64 -13.14
CA GLU A 193 -8.04 4.78 -13.64
C GLU A 193 -7.19 5.76 -14.47
N GLY A 194 -5.95 6.00 -14.06
CA GLY A 194 -5.01 6.79 -14.87
C GLY A 194 -4.67 6.13 -16.20
N LEU A 195 -4.44 4.82 -16.23
CA LEU A 195 -4.19 4.06 -17.46
C LEU A 195 -5.43 3.85 -18.35
N CYS A 196 -6.64 4.09 -17.83
CA CYS A 196 -7.82 4.23 -18.69
C CYS A 196 -7.82 5.56 -19.46
N ARG A 197 -7.09 6.57 -18.97
CA ARG A 197 -7.03 7.92 -19.53
C ARG A 197 -5.79 8.16 -20.38
N GLU A 198 -4.68 7.57 -20.00
CA GLU A 198 -3.37 7.73 -20.64
C GLU A 198 -2.90 6.41 -21.25
N TRP A 199 -2.15 6.48 -22.34
CA TRP A 199 -1.48 5.29 -22.87
C TRP A 199 -0.30 4.93 -21.98
N GLY A 200 -0.15 3.65 -21.66
CA GLY A 200 0.95 3.22 -20.82
C GLY A 200 0.95 1.74 -20.54
N PHE A 201 1.98 1.33 -19.82
CA PHE A 201 2.23 -0.06 -19.46
C PHE A 201 2.07 -0.24 -17.96
N TYR A 202 1.29 -1.25 -17.58
CA TYR A 202 1.11 -1.65 -16.18
C TYR A 202 1.99 -2.86 -15.87
N PHE A 203 2.87 -2.67 -14.90
CA PHE A 203 3.70 -3.70 -14.29
C PHE A 203 3.30 -3.85 -12.83
N THR A 204 3.34 -5.07 -12.33
CA THR A 204 3.27 -5.34 -10.89
C THR A 204 4.47 -6.18 -10.49
N ALA A 205 5.15 -5.81 -9.41
CA ALA A 205 6.26 -6.60 -8.90
C ALA A 205 5.80 -7.97 -8.37
N ILE A 206 4.56 -8.06 -7.88
CA ILE A 206 3.94 -9.30 -7.42
C ILE A 206 2.42 -9.25 -7.61
N ARG A 207 1.81 -10.39 -7.99
CA ARG A 207 0.34 -10.51 -8.00
C ARG A 207 -0.17 -10.60 -6.57
N ASP A 208 -1.14 -9.77 -6.23
CA ASP A 208 -1.85 -9.86 -4.96
C ASP A 208 -2.96 -10.93 -5.03
N SER A 209 -3.80 -11.00 -3.99
CA SER A 209 -4.94 -11.92 -3.90
C SER A 209 -6.00 -11.78 -5.02
N SER A 210 -5.98 -10.68 -5.78
CA SER A 210 -6.86 -10.49 -6.93
C SER A 210 -6.35 -11.20 -8.18
N TYR A 211 -5.08 -11.64 -8.17
CA TYR A 211 -4.40 -12.24 -9.29
C TYR A 211 -4.43 -11.33 -10.54
N LEU A 212 -4.45 -10.00 -10.38
CA LEU A 212 -4.36 -9.07 -11.50
C LEU A 212 -2.90 -8.73 -11.81
N GLY A 213 -2.61 -8.54 -13.10
CA GLY A 213 -1.29 -8.29 -13.65
C GLY A 213 -0.61 -9.56 -14.14
N SER A 214 0.34 -9.38 -15.07
CA SER A 214 1.20 -10.45 -15.55
C SER A 214 2.29 -10.80 -14.53
N GLN A 215 2.82 -12.01 -14.66
CA GLN A 215 3.92 -12.54 -13.83
C GLN A 215 5.30 -12.34 -14.46
N ASP A 216 5.41 -11.63 -15.58
CA ASP A 216 6.68 -11.30 -16.26
C ASP A 216 7.76 -10.76 -15.31
N ILE A 217 7.47 -9.74 -14.50
CA ILE A 217 8.44 -9.18 -13.55
C ILE A 217 8.82 -10.20 -12.49
N SER A 218 7.85 -10.75 -11.76
CA SER A 218 8.13 -11.74 -10.71
C SER A 218 8.90 -12.97 -11.23
N GLY A 219 8.60 -13.41 -12.45
CA GLY A 219 9.26 -14.55 -13.09
C GLY A 219 10.71 -14.25 -13.46
N ILE A 220 11.00 -13.02 -13.89
CA ILE A 220 12.38 -12.58 -14.15
C ILE A 220 13.16 -12.40 -12.84
N VAL A 221 12.55 -11.81 -11.80
CA VAL A 221 13.25 -11.65 -10.50
C VAL A 221 13.64 -13.01 -9.91
N VAL A 222 12.73 -13.99 -9.95
CA VAL A 222 13.04 -15.38 -9.55
C VAL A 222 14.11 -15.99 -10.46
N GLY A 223 13.97 -15.84 -11.78
CA GLY A 223 14.93 -16.39 -12.73
C GLY A 223 16.32 -15.76 -12.67
N LEU A 224 16.43 -14.49 -12.23
CA LEU A 224 17.72 -13.85 -11.97
C LEU A 224 18.41 -14.52 -10.78
N ALA A 225 17.69 -14.81 -9.69
CA ALA A 225 18.24 -15.53 -8.55
C ALA A 225 18.80 -16.91 -8.95
N ASP A 226 18.10 -17.61 -9.83
CA ASP A 226 18.54 -18.90 -10.38
C ASP A 226 19.77 -18.75 -11.31
N ASP A 227 19.77 -17.75 -12.20
CA ASP A 227 20.84 -17.53 -13.20
C ASP A 227 22.18 -17.09 -12.54
N PHE A 228 22.15 -16.53 -11.33
CA PHE A 228 23.36 -16.11 -10.60
C PHE A 228 24.12 -17.24 -9.90
N ASP A 229 23.63 -18.49 -9.99
CA ASP A 229 24.30 -19.71 -9.49
C ASP A 229 24.92 -19.50 -8.08
N PHE A 230 24.08 -19.08 -7.13
CA PHE A 230 24.44 -18.64 -5.77
C PHE A 230 25.32 -19.64 -4.98
N GLU A 231 25.38 -20.91 -5.40
CA GLU A 231 26.23 -21.92 -4.76
C GLU A 231 27.70 -21.90 -5.23
N ASP A 232 28.00 -21.42 -6.46
CA ASP A 232 29.37 -21.49 -7.02
C ASP A 232 30.17 -20.18 -6.81
N SER A 233 29.48 -19.04 -6.70
CA SER A 233 30.07 -17.71 -6.39
C SER A 233 30.59 -17.57 -4.95
N ARG A 234 30.25 -18.50 -4.05
CA ARG A 234 30.83 -18.61 -2.69
C ARG A 234 32.15 -19.38 -2.63
N ARG A 235 32.65 -19.93 -3.74
CA ARG A 235 33.96 -20.61 -3.76
C ARG A 235 35.09 -19.59 -3.69
N PRO A 236 35.91 -19.58 -2.62
CA PRO A 236 37.03 -18.65 -2.51
C PRO A 236 38.06 -18.97 -3.60
N GLY A 237 38.23 -18.08 -4.60
CA GLY A 237 39.45 -18.03 -5.41
C GLY A 237 39.34 -18.20 -6.93
N SER A 238 38.20 -18.01 -7.61
CA SER A 238 38.14 -18.24 -9.06
C SER A 238 37.75 -17.07 -9.98
N ARG A 239 37.25 -15.91 -9.50
CA ARG A 239 36.89 -14.76 -10.37
C ARG A 239 37.16 -13.40 -9.73
N ASP A 240 37.41 -12.39 -10.58
CA ASP A 240 37.48 -10.97 -10.20
C ASP A 240 36.06 -10.48 -9.85
N PRO A 241 35.80 -10.07 -8.60
CA PRO A 241 34.47 -9.63 -8.14
C PRO A 241 33.88 -8.49 -8.99
N VAL A 242 34.73 -7.63 -9.55
CA VAL A 242 34.28 -6.49 -10.38
C VAL A 242 33.70 -6.97 -11.70
N LEU A 243 34.34 -7.95 -12.34
CA LEU A 243 33.87 -8.51 -13.61
C LEU A 243 32.58 -9.32 -13.43
N GLU A 244 32.45 -10.01 -12.31
CA GLU A 244 31.23 -10.75 -11.96
C GLU A 244 30.05 -9.81 -11.72
N LEU A 245 30.24 -8.74 -10.94
CA LEU A 245 29.23 -7.70 -10.72
C LEU A 245 28.80 -7.03 -12.04
N GLN A 246 29.76 -6.70 -12.91
CA GLN A 246 29.46 -6.16 -14.25
C GLN A 246 28.62 -7.14 -15.09
N SER A 247 28.95 -8.43 -15.04
CA SER A 247 28.19 -9.47 -15.75
C SER A 247 26.75 -9.58 -15.20
N HIS A 248 26.56 -9.46 -13.89
CA HIS A 248 25.24 -9.47 -13.27
C HIS A 248 24.41 -8.26 -13.67
N HIS A 249 25.01 -7.06 -13.68
CA HIS A 249 24.33 -5.86 -14.17
C HIS A 249 23.94 -5.95 -15.64
N LEU A 250 24.79 -6.53 -16.49
CA LEU A 250 24.49 -6.71 -17.91
C LEU A 250 23.36 -7.72 -18.12
N LEU A 251 23.39 -8.84 -17.40
CA LEU A 251 22.32 -9.85 -17.44
C LEU A 251 21.00 -9.24 -16.97
N ALA A 252 20.99 -8.56 -15.81
CA ALA A 252 19.80 -7.89 -15.30
C ALA A 252 19.26 -6.85 -16.28
N HIS A 253 20.13 -6.01 -16.85
CA HIS A 253 19.75 -5.04 -17.88
C HIS A 253 19.07 -5.72 -19.08
N ARG A 254 19.66 -6.81 -19.59
CA ARG A 254 19.08 -7.57 -20.70
C ARG A 254 17.70 -8.13 -20.33
N ARG A 255 17.58 -8.83 -19.19
CA ARG A 255 16.31 -9.45 -18.76
C ARG A 255 15.19 -8.44 -18.54
N LEU A 256 15.51 -7.30 -17.92
CA LEU A 256 14.56 -6.23 -17.67
C LEU A 256 14.16 -5.51 -18.97
N SER A 257 15.07 -5.43 -19.94
CA SER A 257 14.78 -4.94 -21.30
C SER A 257 13.88 -5.91 -22.08
N GLU A 258 14.09 -7.23 -21.96
CA GLU A 258 13.25 -8.25 -22.60
C GLU A 258 11.78 -8.18 -22.12
N VAL A 259 11.55 -7.89 -20.83
CA VAL A 259 10.19 -7.65 -20.29
C VAL A 259 9.55 -6.42 -20.93
N LEU A 260 10.29 -5.32 -21.00
CA LEU A 260 9.80 -4.09 -21.60
C LEU A 260 9.51 -4.29 -23.10
N LEU A 261 10.42 -4.93 -23.83
CA LEU A 261 10.26 -5.24 -25.25
C LEU A 261 9.01 -6.08 -25.50
N ALA A 262 8.79 -7.13 -24.69
CA ALA A 262 7.60 -7.98 -24.79
C ALA A 262 6.29 -7.16 -24.73
N ARG A 263 6.23 -6.22 -23.79
CA ARG A 263 5.07 -5.32 -23.62
C ARG A 263 4.89 -4.39 -24.81
N ILE A 264 5.96 -3.80 -25.32
CA ILE A 264 5.90 -2.87 -26.46
C ILE A 264 5.49 -3.61 -27.73
N LEU A 265 5.98 -4.82 -27.97
CA LEU A 265 5.62 -5.64 -29.15
C LEU A 265 4.14 -6.01 -29.13
N ILE A 266 3.62 -6.50 -28.00
CA ILE A 266 2.21 -6.82 -27.85
C ILE A 266 1.35 -5.55 -27.94
N PHE A 267 1.82 -4.43 -27.42
CA PHE A 267 1.12 -3.14 -27.55
C PHE A 267 1.08 -2.65 -28.99
N ARG A 268 2.19 -2.76 -29.74
CA ARG A 268 2.23 -2.46 -31.17
C ARG A 268 1.22 -3.32 -31.94
N LEU A 269 1.18 -4.62 -31.67
CA LEU A 269 0.19 -5.52 -32.24
C LEU A 269 -1.25 -5.08 -31.90
N PHE A 270 -1.51 -4.75 -30.63
CA PHE A 270 -2.80 -4.24 -30.18
C PHE A 270 -3.20 -2.96 -30.93
N LEU A 271 -2.28 -2.00 -31.07
CA LEU A 271 -2.52 -0.75 -31.79
C LEU A 271 -2.77 -0.98 -33.29
N ASP A 272 -2.02 -1.89 -33.92
CA ASP A 272 -2.20 -2.24 -35.33
C ASP A 272 -3.58 -2.84 -35.62
N VAL A 273 -4.13 -3.58 -34.66
CA VAL A 273 -5.50 -4.09 -34.71
C VAL A 273 -6.50 -2.98 -34.41
N ALA A 274 -6.31 -2.24 -33.32
CA ALA A 274 -7.23 -1.22 -32.85
C ALA A 274 -7.40 -0.04 -33.83
N LYS A 275 -6.32 0.37 -34.50
CA LYS A 275 -6.31 1.48 -35.48
C LYS A 275 -7.15 1.20 -36.74
N LYS A 276 -7.58 -0.05 -36.97
CA LYS A 276 -8.60 -0.38 -37.99
C LYS A 276 -9.90 0.37 -37.70
N SER A 277 -10.12 0.76 -36.45
CA SER A 277 -11.13 1.71 -36.00
C SER A 277 -10.47 3.00 -35.49
N LYS A 278 -11.26 4.06 -35.28
CA LYS A 278 -10.74 5.30 -34.68
C LYS A 278 -10.39 5.05 -33.21
N LEU A 279 -9.12 5.16 -32.86
CA LEU A 279 -8.64 5.05 -31.47
C LEU A 279 -9.39 6.04 -30.56
N ASN A 280 -9.77 5.57 -29.37
CA ASN A 280 -10.56 6.32 -28.39
C ASN A 280 -10.23 5.83 -26.96
N GLY A 281 -10.90 6.39 -25.94
CA GLY A 281 -10.67 6.03 -24.53
C GLY A 281 -10.97 4.56 -24.20
N GLU A 282 -11.93 3.95 -24.89
CA GLU A 282 -12.26 2.53 -24.69
C GLU A 282 -11.10 1.61 -25.10
N HIS A 283 -10.34 1.99 -26.13
CA HIS A 283 -9.14 1.25 -26.49
C HIS A 283 -8.05 1.31 -25.41
N LYS A 284 -7.92 2.42 -24.68
CA LYS A 284 -6.99 2.53 -23.54
C LYS A 284 -7.40 1.61 -22.40
N LYS A 285 -8.70 1.62 -22.07
CA LYS A 285 -9.29 0.72 -21.08
C LYS A 285 -9.10 -0.76 -21.46
N ARG A 286 -9.34 -1.13 -22.73
CA ARG A 286 -9.08 -2.50 -23.23
C ARG A 286 -7.62 -2.88 -23.15
N TRP A 287 -6.72 -1.97 -23.51
CA TRP A 287 -5.29 -2.20 -23.38
C TRP A 287 -4.88 -2.46 -21.93
N LEU A 288 -5.37 -1.66 -20.98
CA LEU A 288 -5.17 -1.92 -19.55
C LEU A 288 -5.72 -3.30 -19.16
N LEU A 289 -6.96 -3.62 -19.53
CA LEU A 289 -7.58 -4.90 -19.16
C LEU A 289 -6.80 -6.10 -19.69
N LEU A 290 -6.25 -6.02 -20.91
CA LEU A 290 -5.35 -7.04 -21.45
C LEU A 290 -4.11 -7.24 -20.56
N GLN A 291 -3.53 -6.15 -20.05
CA GLN A 291 -2.36 -6.19 -19.14
C GLN A 291 -2.68 -6.74 -17.75
N LEU A 292 -3.89 -6.51 -17.25
CA LEU A 292 -4.33 -6.98 -15.94
C LEU A 292 -4.72 -8.46 -15.94
N ILE A 293 -5.25 -8.95 -17.05
CA ILE A 293 -5.73 -10.34 -17.13
C ILE A 293 -4.62 -11.25 -17.63
N SER A 294 -3.81 -10.73 -18.55
CA SER A 294 -2.68 -11.35 -19.24
C SER A 294 -2.96 -12.69 -19.94
N SER A 295 -4.02 -13.40 -19.59
CA SER A 295 -4.49 -14.59 -20.30
C SER A 295 -5.24 -14.23 -21.56
N LEU A 296 -4.95 -14.94 -22.65
CA LEU A 296 -5.64 -14.77 -23.92
C LEU A 296 -5.58 -16.06 -24.72
N GLY A 297 -6.74 -16.61 -25.08
CA GLY A 297 -6.82 -17.90 -25.78
C GLY A 297 -6.16 -19.04 -24.98
N PRO A 298 -5.20 -19.78 -25.54
CA PRO A 298 -4.52 -20.88 -24.85
C PRO A 298 -3.44 -20.41 -23.87
N TYR A 299 -3.06 -19.13 -23.90
CA TYR A 299 -1.96 -18.62 -23.08
C TYR A 299 -2.47 -18.16 -21.73
N VAL A 300 -1.85 -18.66 -20.66
CA VAL A 300 -2.11 -18.23 -19.29
C VAL A 300 -1.63 -16.80 -19.05
N ASP A 301 -0.51 -16.41 -19.68
CA ASP A 301 0.08 -15.08 -19.57
C ASP A 301 0.87 -14.76 -20.86
N ILE A 302 0.28 -13.96 -21.75
CA ILE A 302 0.90 -13.62 -23.06
C ILE A 302 2.18 -12.81 -22.91
N PHE A 303 2.30 -12.00 -21.86
CA PHE A 303 3.46 -11.13 -21.65
C PHE A 303 4.63 -11.96 -21.13
N ARG A 304 4.38 -12.80 -20.12
CA ARG A 304 5.40 -13.75 -19.64
C ARG A 304 5.83 -14.73 -20.73
N THR A 305 4.89 -15.26 -21.53
CA THR A 305 5.23 -16.13 -22.66
C THR A 305 6.11 -15.40 -23.67
N MET A 306 5.76 -14.17 -24.05
CA MET A 306 6.59 -13.35 -24.94
C MET A 306 7.99 -13.09 -24.36
N THR A 307 8.09 -12.71 -23.10
CA THR A 307 9.37 -12.50 -22.42
C THR A 307 10.22 -13.77 -22.44
N ASN A 308 9.62 -14.93 -22.20
CA ASN A 308 10.32 -16.21 -22.29
C ASN A 308 10.78 -16.51 -23.72
N THR A 309 9.93 -16.26 -24.72
CA THR A 309 10.29 -16.42 -26.14
C THR A 309 11.50 -15.55 -26.49
N LEU A 310 11.54 -14.29 -26.07
CA LEU A 310 12.69 -13.40 -26.25
C LEU A 310 13.93 -13.93 -25.52
N ARG A 311 13.77 -14.39 -24.28
CA ARG A 311 14.87 -14.93 -23.43
C ARG A 311 15.57 -16.13 -24.03
N TYR A 312 14.82 -17.07 -24.62
CA TYR A 312 15.35 -18.34 -25.14
C TYR A 312 15.64 -18.32 -26.65
N SER A 313 15.43 -17.19 -27.31
CA SER A 313 15.73 -17.04 -28.74
C SER A 313 17.23 -16.79 -29.01
N GLU A 314 17.62 -16.91 -30.29
CA GLU A 314 18.95 -16.53 -30.76
C GLU A 314 19.34 -15.10 -30.34
N GLU A 315 20.66 -14.83 -30.29
CA GLU A 315 21.19 -13.52 -29.90
C GLU A 315 20.62 -12.41 -30.79
N HIS A 316 19.90 -11.49 -30.15
CA HIS A 316 19.23 -10.36 -30.78
C HIS A 316 19.62 -9.08 -30.06
N ASP A 317 19.58 -7.98 -30.80
CA ASP A 317 19.84 -6.66 -30.26
C ASP A 317 18.55 -6.12 -29.64
N THR A 318 18.37 -6.36 -28.34
CA THR A 318 17.19 -5.94 -27.58
C THR A 318 16.99 -4.41 -27.65
N GLN A 319 18.06 -3.63 -27.69
CA GLN A 319 17.95 -2.17 -27.75
C GLN A 319 17.44 -1.70 -29.11
N ALA A 320 17.97 -2.25 -30.20
CA ALA A 320 17.48 -1.97 -31.55
C ALA A 320 16.01 -2.41 -31.71
N ALA A 321 15.66 -3.57 -31.17
CA ALA A 321 14.29 -4.07 -31.18
C ALA A 321 13.32 -3.16 -30.42
N ILE A 322 13.70 -2.64 -29.25
CA ILE A 322 12.86 -1.71 -28.50
C ILE A 322 12.71 -0.39 -29.28
N SER A 323 13.81 0.15 -29.82
CA SER A 323 13.78 1.38 -30.62
C SER A 323 12.83 1.27 -31.82
N ASP A 324 12.90 0.16 -32.58
CA ASP A 324 11.98 -0.10 -33.70
C ASP A 324 10.53 -0.24 -33.23
N ALA A 325 10.31 -0.98 -32.14
CA ALA A 325 8.96 -1.19 -31.61
C ALA A 325 8.33 0.12 -31.12
N ILE A 326 9.09 0.98 -30.45
CA ILE A 326 8.66 2.33 -30.03
C ILE A 326 8.36 3.22 -31.24
N ALA A 327 9.22 3.18 -32.27
CA ALA A 327 8.98 3.92 -33.50
C ALA A 327 7.67 3.50 -34.17
N GLY A 328 7.39 2.18 -34.20
CA GLY A 328 6.11 1.63 -34.67
C GLY A 328 4.92 2.10 -33.85
N VAL A 329 5.03 2.12 -32.51
CA VAL A 329 3.99 2.65 -31.62
C VAL A 329 3.71 4.13 -31.91
N ARG A 330 4.75 4.95 -32.03
CA ARG A 330 4.63 6.39 -32.33
C ARG A 330 4.07 6.66 -33.73
N HIS A 331 4.37 5.81 -34.70
CA HIS A 331 3.76 5.92 -36.02
C HIS A 331 2.22 5.82 -35.96
N VAL A 332 1.69 5.01 -35.03
CA VAL A 332 0.24 4.86 -34.84
C VAL A 332 -0.36 5.94 -33.93
N LEU A 333 0.32 6.28 -32.82
CA LEU A 333 -0.20 7.23 -31.83
C LEU A 333 0.08 8.71 -32.15
N GLY A 334 1.06 8.97 -33.02
CA GLY A 334 1.60 10.30 -33.31
C GLY A 334 2.95 10.56 -32.62
N PRO A 335 3.80 11.45 -33.17
CA PRO A 335 5.13 11.73 -32.63
C PRO A 335 5.10 12.35 -31.22
N ASP A 336 4.06 13.12 -30.90
CA ASP A 336 3.87 13.79 -29.60
C ASP A 336 3.16 12.90 -28.56
N SER A 337 2.95 11.62 -28.88
CA SER A 337 2.28 10.70 -27.94
C SER A 337 3.17 10.44 -26.72
N HIS A 338 2.59 10.66 -25.54
CA HIS A 338 3.27 10.41 -24.26
C HIS A 338 2.85 9.05 -23.68
N LEU A 339 3.80 8.29 -23.16
CA LEU A 339 3.55 6.99 -22.53
C LEU A 339 3.82 7.03 -21.03
N PHE A 340 3.10 6.22 -20.27
CA PHE A 340 3.35 6.01 -18.84
C PHE A 340 3.88 4.60 -18.59
N LEU A 341 4.89 4.48 -17.72
CA LEU A 341 5.37 3.23 -17.15
C LEU A 341 4.93 3.19 -15.71
N VAL A 342 3.97 2.33 -15.41
CA VAL A 342 3.39 2.18 -14.08
C VAL A 342 3.91 0.91 -13.45
N LEU A 343 4.57 1.03 -12.29
CA LEU A 343 5.04 -0.10 -11.49
C LEU A 343 4.32 -0.12 -10.16
N ASP A 344 3.48 -1.13 -9.96
CA ASP A 344 2.73 -1.35 -8.73
C ASP A 344 3.43 -2.35 -7.80
N GLU A 345 3.11 -2.24 -6.50
CA GLU A 345 3.70 -3.04 -5.42
C GLU A 345 5.24 -3.06 -5.45
N ALA A 346 5.87 -1.93 -5.84
CA ALA A 346 7.29 -1.82 -6.12
C ALA A 346 8.18 -2.30 -4.97
N GLN A 347 7.72 -2.17 -3.72
CA GLN A 347 8.47 -2.63 -2.55
C GLN A 347 8.72 -4.15 -2.53
N LYS A 348 7.95 -4.92 -3.30
CA LYS A 348 8.08 -6.38 -3.39
C LYS A 348 9.17 -6.82 -4.36
N SER A 349 9.62 -5.94 -5.25
CA SER A 349 10.80 -6.17 -6.10
C SER A 349 12.12 -6.11 -5.32
N ALA A 350 12.08 -5.84 -4.01
CA ALA A 350 13.24 -5.58 -3.17
C ALA A 350 13.88 -6.82 -2.55
N VAL A 351 13.18 -7.96 -2.51
CA VAL A 351 13.31 -8.85 -1.35
C VAL A 351 14.51 -9.81 -1.41
N ASP A 352 15.08 -10.19 -2.56
CA ASP A 352 16.01 -11.34 -2.59
C ASP A 352 17.30 -11.21 -3.42
N LEU A 353 17.78 -10.00 -3.73
CA LEU A 353 19.02 -9.83 -4.53
C LEU A 353 19.97 -8.73 -4.03
N ALA A 354 19.84 -8.33 -2.75
CA ALA A 354 20.71 -7.34 -2.10
C ALA A 354 22.21 -7.66 -2.27
N GLU A 355 22.57 -8.93 -2.03
CA GLU A 355 23.95 -9.42 -2.08
C GLU A 355 24.53 -9.45 -3.51
N VAL A 356 23.68 -9.47 -4.55
CA VAL A 356 24.12 -9.65 -5.94
C VAL A 356 24.63 -8.36 -6.59
N PHE A 357 24.09 -7.21 -6.16
CA PHE A 357 24.34 -5.91 -6.79
C PHE A 357 25.25 -5.01 -5.94
N ASP A 358 25.90 -5.55 -4.91
CA ASP A 358 26.81 -4.83 -3.99
C ASP A 358 26.23 -3.48 -3.52
N ALA A 359 24.93 -3.45 -3.22
CA ALA A 359 24.30 -2.25 -2.72
C ALA A 359 24.75 -2.07 -1.26
N GLU A 360 25.61 -1.07 -1.00
CA GLU A 360 26.18 -0.74 0.33
C GLU A 360 25.16 -0.76 1.48
N ASP A 361 23.87 -0.56 1.17
CA ASP A 361 22.76 -0.52 2.14
C ASP A 361 21.61 -1.52 1.87
N GLY A 362 21.82 -2.54 1.01
CA GLY A 362 21.01 -3.77 0.92
C GLY A 362 19.51 -3.66 0.62
N LYS A 363 18.95 -2.49 0.34
CA LYS A 363 17.51 -2.31 0.12
C LYS A 363 17.23 -1.85 -1.31
N TYR A 364 16.52 -2.69 -2.09
CA TYR A 364 15.93 -2.43 -3.42
C TYR A 364 16.85 -2.42 -4.67
N PRO A 365 17.89 -3.25 -4.80
CA PRO A 365 18.80 -3.17 -5.96
C PRO A 365 18.13 -3.46 -7.31
N VAL A 366 17.19 -4.40 -7.34
CA VAL A 366 16.46 -4.77 -8.57
C VAL A 366 15.54 -3.64 -9.03
N LEU A 367 14.87 -2.96 -8.09
CA LEU A 367 14.01 -1.82 -8.40
C LEU A 367 14.83 -0.69 -9.05
N ILE A 368 15.96 -0.34 -8.44
CA ILE A 368 16.87 0.69 -8.97
C ILE A 368 17.31 0.29 -10.38
N LYS A 369 17.82 -0.95 -10.53
CA LYS A 369 18.32 -1.42 -11.82
C LYS A 369 17.24 -1.45 -12.91
N MET A 370 16.00 -1.78 -12.54
CA MET A 370 14.86 -1.78 -13.45
C MET A 370 14.49 -0.37 -13.91
N LEU A 371 14.42 0.60 -12.99
CA LEU A 371 14.14 1.98 -13.35
C LEU A 371 15.25 2.55 -14.25
N GLU A 372 16.52 2.34 -13.90
CA GLU A 372 17.67 2.74 -14.73
C GLU A 372 17.62 2.12 -16.13
N THR A 373 17.33 0.81 -16.21
CA THR A 373 17.26 0.08 -17.48
C THR A 373 16.13 0.61 -18.35
N TRP A 374 14.95 0.87 -17.78
CA TRP A 374 13.84 1.38 -18.58
C TRP A 374 14.03 2.84 -18.97
N GLU A 375 14.65 3.66 -18.10
CA GLU A 375 14.99 5.04 -18.40
C GLU A 375 16.05 5.18 -19.50
N SER A 376 17.01 4.26 -19.58
CA SER A 376 18.05 4.29 -20.63
C SER A 376 17.49 3.98 -22.02
N VAL A 377 16.33 3.31 -22.09
CA VAL A 377 15.72 2.83 -23.33
C VAL A 377 14.77 3.86 -23.95
N PHE A 378 14.10 4.68 -23.14
CA PHE A 378 13.18 5.70 -23.63
C PHE A 378 13.85 7.07 -23.72
N PRO A 379 13.56 7.87 -24.77
CA PRO A 379 13.88 9.30 -24.75
C PRO A 379 13.19 9.98 -23.55
N ARG A 380 13.95 10.72 -22.74
CA ARG A 380 13.50 11.31 -21.45
C ARG A 380 12.18 12.09 -21.53
N GLU A 381 11.90 12.74 -22.66
CA GLU A 381 10.73 13.60 -22.83
C GLU A 381 9.45 12.84 -23.21
N SER A 382 9.55 11.55 -23.52
CA SER A 382 8.45 10.78 -24.12
C SER A 382 7.76 9.79 -23.18
N VAL A 383 8.30 9.61 -21.99
CA VAL A 383 7.80 8.66 -21.00
C VAL A 383 7.75 9.28 -19.61
N SER A 384 6.79 8.87 -18.79
CA SER A 384 6.73 9.20 -17.37
C SER A 384 6.56 7.95 -16.53
N PHE A 385 7.17 7.95 -15.36
CA PHE A 385 7.15 6.81 -14.44
C PHE A 385 6.16 7.08 -13.32
N VAL A 386 5.36 6.08 -12.97
CA VAL A 386 4.54 6.08 -11.75
C VAL A 386 4.90 4.82 -10.96
N VAL A 387 5.58 5.01 -9.84
CA VAL A 387 6.03 3.91 -8.98
C VAL A 387 5.19 3.93 -7.71
N ALA A 388 4.44 2.86 -7.46
CA ALA A 388 3.55 2.75 -6.31
C ALA A 388 4.00 1.65 -5.34
N GLY A 389 3.86 1.92 -4.05
CA GLY A 389 4.23 0.95 -3.02
C GLY A 389 3.83 1.39 -1.61
N THR A 390 4.12 0.54 -0.62
CA THR A 390 3.94 0.88 0.81
C THR A 390 5.18 1.52 1.41
N GLU A 391 6.36 1.15 0.91
CA GLU A 391 7.65 1.67 1.35
C GLU A 391 8.59 1.75 0.14
N ILE A 392 8.95 2.97 -0.26
CA ILE A 392 9.88 3.22 -1.36
C ILE A 392 10.91 4.25 -0.85
N PRO A 393 12.20 3.89 -0.76
CA PRO A 393 13.22 4.82 -0.25
C PRO A 393 13.37 6.04 -1.16
N SER A 394 13.42 7.23 -0.54
CA SER A 394 13.63 8.49 -1.26
C SER A 394 14.93 8.53 -2.05
N ARG A 395 15.98 7.88 -1.52
CA ARG A 395 17.30 7.81 -2.15
C ARG A 395 17.35 7.19 -3.54
N ILE A 396 16.38 6.34 -3.88
CA ILE A 396 16.26 5.78 -5.25
C ILE A 396 16.09 6.90 -6.29
N PHE A 397 15.59 8.04 -5.84
CA PHE A 397 15.29 9.21 -6.65
C PHE A 397 16.20 10.40 -6.34
N GLU A 398 17.21 10.25 -5.47
CA GLU A 398 18.22 11.29 -5.24
C GLU A 398 18.99 11.57 -6.54
N GLY A 399 19.27 12.85 -6.81
CA GLY A 399 19.92 13.27 -8.07
C GLY A 399 19.02 13.27 -9.31
N THR A 400 17.75 12.87 -9.19
CA THR A 400 16.77 12.99 -10.29
C THR A 400 15.97 14.27 -10.15
N GLU A 401 16.16 15.21 -11.09
CA GLU A 401 15.35 16.43 -11.13
C GLU A 401 13.89 16.07 -11.48
N ALA A 402 12.92 16.63 -10.74
CA ALA A 402 11.47 16.49 -10.96
C ALA A 402 10.76 15.19 -10.51
N VAL A 403 11.08 14.66 -9.33
CA VAL A 403 10.26 13.59 -8.69
C VAL A 403 9.14 14.16 -7.84
N CYS A 404 7.91 13.78 -8.15
CA CYS A 404 6.72 14.11 -7.38
C CYS A 404 6.40 12.98 -6.43
N TRP A 405 6.45 13.24 -5.13
CA TRP A 405 6.00 12.30 -4.12
C TRP A 405 4.58 12.63 -3.71
N THR A 406 3.74 11.61 -3.57
CA THR A 406 2.39 11.81 -3.06
C THR A 406 1.85 10.57 -2.34
N SER A 407 1.00 10.81 -1.34
CA SER A 407 0.19 9.79 -0.66
C SER A 407 -1.30 9.95 -0.91
N ASP A 408 -1.71 10.81 -1.85
CA ASP A 408 -3.11 11.19 -2.07
C ASP A 408 -3.93 10.09 -2.75
N THR A 409 -4.27 9.08 -1.96
CA THR A 409 -5.15 8.00 -2.37
C THR A 409 -6.62 8.27 -1.99
N GLY A 410 -6.84 9.17 -1.04
CA GLY A 410 -8.11 9.32 -0.33
C GLY A 410 -8.41 8.13 0.61
N ALA A 411 -9.58 8.18 1.25
CA ALA A 411 -10.10 7.17 2.15
C ALA A 411 -11.60 7.38 2.38
N PHE A 412 -12.27 6.39 2.98
CA PHE A 412 -13.62 6.52 3.52
C PHE A 412 -13.56 7.18 4.90
N ASP A 413 -13.33 8.50 4.91
CA ASP A 413 -13.34 9.34 6.11
C ASP A 413 -14.66 10.12 6.28
N ASP A 414 -15.50 10.11 5.25
CA ASP A 414 -16.86 10.66 5.26
C ASP A 414 -17.90 9.51 5.20
N PRO A 415 -18.84 9.43 6.17
CA PRO A 415 -19.93 8.46 6.16
C PRO A 415 -20.74 8.47 4.85
N ALA A 416 -20.99 9.65 4.28
CA ALA A 416 -21.79 9.79 3.08
C ALA A 416 -21.10 9.20 1.85
N LEU A 417 -19.78 9.40 1.70
CA LEU A 417 -18.99 8.82 0.62
C LEU A 417 -18.89 7.29 0.75
N HIS A 418 -18.74 6.79 1.97
CA HIS A 418 -18.73 5.35 2.25
C HIS A 418 -20.07 4.69 1.90
N GLU A 419 -21.17 5.31 2.32
CA GLU A 419 -22.51 4.87 2.00
C GLU A 419 -22.77 4.91 0.48
N GLN A 420 -22.39 5.99 -0.20
CA GLN A 420 -22.52 6.11 -1.65
C GLN A 420 -21.81 4.97 -2.37
N TYR A 421 -20.62 4.59 -1.91
CA TYR A 421 -19.90 3.44 -2.46
C TYR A 421 -20.67 2.13 -2.24
N LEU A 422 -21.13 1.86 -1.01
CA LEU A 422 -21.87 0.64 -0.68
C LEU A 422 -23.19 0.51 -1.46
N ARG A 423 -23.90 1.63 -1.70
CA ARG A 423 -25.16 1.69 -2.46
C ARG A 423 -25.01 1.24 -3.92
N ARG A 424 -23.80 1.24 -4.48
CA ARG A 424 -23.53 0.72 -5.82
C ARG A 424 -23.64 -0.80 -5.93
N PHE A 425 -23.59 -1.50 -4.79
CA PHE A 425 -23.59 -2.97 -4.74
C PHE A 425 -24.81 -3.51 -3.99
N LEU A 426 -25.22 -2.85 -2.91
CA LEU A 426 -26.32 -3.30 -2.07
C LEU A 426 -27.68 -3.17 -2.80
N PRO A 427 -28.58 -4.15 -2.66
CA PRO A 427 -29.91 -4.09 -3.27
C PRO A 427 -30.72 -2.91 -2.71
N PRO A 428 -31.36 -2.08 -3.56
CA PRO A 428 -32.22 -0.98 -3.09
C PRO A 428 -33.33 -1.45 -2.16
N THR A 429 -33.88 -2.65 -2.42
CA THR A 429 -34.91 -3.27 -1.57
C THR A 429 -34.40 -3.55 -0.15
N PHE A 430 -33.16 -4.00 0.00
CA PHE A 430 -32.55 -4.22 1.31
C PHE A 430 -32.28 -2.89 2.02
N LEU A 431 -31.72 -1.91 1.31
CA LEU A 431 -31.39 -0.59 1.82
C LEU A 431 -32.62 0.19 2.32
N SER A 432 -33.81 -0.08 1.78
CA SER A 432 -35.06 0.53 2.23
C SER A 432 -35.60 -0.02 3.57
N THR A 433 -34.95 -1.03 4.15
CA THR A 433 -35.36 -1.64 5.42
C THR A 433 -34.55 -1.11 6.60
N LYS A 434 -35.12 -1.17 7.82
CA LYS A 434 -34.40 -0.86 9.06
C LYS A 434 -33.13 -1.70 9.27
N LEU A 435 -33.11 -2.93 8.75
CA LEU A 435 -31.91 -3.78 8.78
C LEU A 435 -30.84 -3.26 7.83
N GLY A 436 -31.23 -2.79 6.64
CA GLY A 436 -30.33 -2.16 5.68
C GLY A 436 -29.69 -0.88 6.21
N GLU A 437 -30.50 0.01 6.81
CA GLU A 437 -30.01 1.23 7.47
C GLU A 437 -29.03 0.89 8.60
N ALA A 438 -29.41 -0.03 9.50
CA ALA A 438 -28.53 -0.47 10.58
C ALA A 438 -27.25 -1.16 10.06
N PHE A 439 -27.31 -1.81 8.90
CA PHE A 439 -26.14 -2.43 8.28
C PHE A 439 -25.15 -1.36 7.77
N LEU A 440 -25.63 -0.31 7.10
CA LEU A 440 -24.78 0.79 6.63
C LEU A 440 -24.04 1.45 7.81
N ASP A 441 -24.75 1.75 8.91
CA ASP A 441 -24.14 2.33 10.11
C ASP A 441 -23.04 1.45 10.69
N ARG A 442 -23.27 0.13 10.73
CA ARG A 442 -22.27 -0.83 11.22
C ARG A 442 -21.10 -0.96 10.26
N ALA A 443 -21.35 -1.04 8.96
CA ALA A 443 -20.32 -1.14 7.95
C ALA A 443 -19.40 0.09 8.02
N TRP A 444 -19.96 1.29 8.14
CA TRP A 444 -19.20 2.52 8.37
C TRP A 444 -18.33 2.42 9.63
N ARG A 445 -18.94 2.07 10.77
CA ARG A 445 -18.24 1.96 12.05
C ARG A 445 -17.04 1.02 12.01
N TRP A 446 -17.11 -0.07 11.26
CA TRP A 446 -16.05 -1.09 11.23
C TRP A 446 -15.08 -0.99 10.06
N THR A 447 -15.51 -0.46 8.91
CA THR A 447 -14.76 -0.52 7.64
C THR A 447 -14.38 0.83 7.05
N ARG A 448 -14.61 1.94 7.80
CA ARG A 448 -14.09 3.27 7.47
C ARG A 448 -12.56 3.30 7.39
N GLY A 449 -12.00 4.31 6.74
CA GLY A 449 -10.58 4.44 6.44
C GLY A 449 -10.24 3.87 5.05
N ARG A 450 -9.27 2.97 4.96
CA ARG A 450 -8.78 2.48 3.66
C ARG A 450 -9.86 1.70 2.89
N TYR A 451 -9.93 1.91 1.56
CA TYR A 451 -10.99 1.35 0.72
C TYR A 451 -11.05 -0.19 0.74
N ARG A 452 -9.91 -0.88 0.91
CA ARG A 452 -9.85 -2.34 0.85
C ARG A 452 -10.78 -3.01 1.87
N TYR A 453 -10.96 -2.45 3.07
CA TYR A 453 -11.84 -3.08 4.07
C TYR A 453 -13.30 -3.11 3.58
N THR A 454 -13.78 -1.99 3.06
CA THR A 454 -15.14 -1.90 2.53
C THR A 454 -15.30 -2.73 1.25
N ALA A 455 -14.33 -2.65 0.31
CA ALA A 455 -14.39 -3.41 -0.94
C ALA A 455 -14.38 -4.92 -0.71
N THR A 456 -13.60 -5.39 0.26
CA THR A 456 -13.55 -6.82 0.63
C THR A 456 -14.86 -7.26 1.29
N LEU A 457 -15.42 -6.45 2.18
CA LEU A 457 -16.74 -6.73 2.75
C LEU A 457 -17.79 -6.88 1.64
N VAL A 458 -17.76 -6.01 0.63
CA VAL A 458 -18.64 -6.12 -0.55
C VAL A 458 -18.41 -7.44 -1.28
N THR A 459 -17.16 -7.84 -1.52
CA THR A 459 -16.85 -9.15 -2.14
C THR A 459 -17.43 -10.32 -1.33
N GLU A 460 -17.28 -10.32 0.01
CA GLU A 460 -17.85 -11.35 0.88
C GLU A 460 -19.38 -11.40 0.80
N LEU A 461 -20.03 -10.23 0.84
CA LEU A 461 -21.48 -10.11 0.66
C LEU A 461 -21.93 -10.67 -0.68
N LEU A 462 -21.24 -10.33 -1.76
CA LEU A 462 -21.54 -10.81 -3.12
C LEU A 462 -21.43 -12.33 -3.22
N LEU A 463 -20.33 -12.91 -2.73
CA LEU A 463 -20.07 -14.36 -2.78
C LEU A 463 -21.17 -15.17 -2.08
N ARG A 464 -21.78 -14.59 -1.05
CA ARG A 464 -22.86 -15.19 -0.27
C ARG A 464 -24.24 -14.64 -0.64
N ASN A 465 -24.34 -13.93 -1.77
CA ASN A 465 -25.56 -13.32 -2.30
C ASN A 465 -26.38 -12.55 -1.21
N PHE A 466 -25.66 -11.76 -0.41
CA PHE A 466 -26.15 -10.93 0.69
C PHE A 466 -26.99 -11.70 1.74
N GLN A 467 -26.74 -12.99 1.93
CA GLN A 467 -27.41 -13.78 2.96
C GLN A 467 -26.85 -13.48 4.36
N ARG A 468 -27.66 -12.88 5.24
CA ARG A 468 -27.27 -12.57 6.64
C ARG A 468 -26.12 -11.54 6.73
N PRO A 469 -26.30 -10.33 6.17
CA PRO A 469 -25.24 -9.32 6.07
C PRO A 469 -24.63 -8.92 7.42
N HIS A 470 -25.40 -8.88 8.51
CA HIS A 470 -24.85 -8.57 9.83
C HIS A 470 -23.96 -9.69 10.37
N SER A 471 -24.38 -10.96 10.21
CA SER A 471 -23.59 -12.13 10.58
C SER A 471 -22.29 -12.18 9.78
N GLN A 472 -22.34 -11.88 8.48
CA GLN A 472 -21.15 -11.84 7.63
C GLN A 472 -20.19 -10.72 8.02
N LEU A 473 -20.70 -9.55 8.41
CA LEU A 473 -19.86 -8.48 8.92
C LEU A 473 -19.16 -8.90 10.22
N ASP A 474 -19.84 -9.61 11.13
CA ASP A 474 -19.21 -10.16 12.34
C ASP A 474 -18.08 -11.13 11.99
N ASP A 475 -18.33 -12.08 11.08
CA ASP A 475 -17.34 -13.07 10.64
C ASP A 475 -16.15 -12.39 9.95
N TYR A 476 -16.42 -11.35 9.14
CA TYR A 476 -15.40 -10.56 8.46
C TYR A 476 -14.49 -9.82 9.44
N ILE A 477 -15.08 -9.14 10.44
CA ILE A 477 -14.33 -8.44 11.49
C ILE A 477 -13.50 -9.44 12.29
N ALA A 478 -14.11 -10.56 12.69
CA ALA A 478 -13.41 -11.61 13.43
C ALA A 478 -12.25 -12.22 12.64
N THR A 479 -12.40 -12.38 11.33
CA THR A 479 -11.33 -12.92 10.47
C THR A 479 -10.13 -11.97 10.42
N LEU A 480 -10.35 -10.66 10.26
CA LEU A 480 -9.26 -9.69 10.10
C LEU A 480 -8.63 -9.21 11.40
N SER A 481 -9.41 -9.14 12.48
CA SER A 481 -8.98 -8.57 13.76
C SER A 481 -8.86 -9.60 14.88
N GLN A 482 -9.35 -10.83 14.68
CA GLN A 482 -9.55 -11.84 15.73
C GLN A 482 -10.55 -11.42 16.83
N TYR A 483 -11.17 -10.24 16.70
CA TYR A 483 -12.16 -9.72 17.61
C TYR A 483 -13.56 -10.10 17.17
N LYS A 484 -14.37 -10.62 18.12
CA LYS A 484 -15.77 -10.92 17.88
C LYS A 484 -16.64 -9.72 18.27
N PRO A 485 -17.30 -9.05 17.30
CA PRO A 485 -18.14 -7.90 17.60
C PRO A 485 -19.32 -8.24 18.50
N THR A 486 -19.70 -7.26 19.34
CA THR A 486 -20.83 -7.37 20.26
C THR A 486 -21.90 -6.30 20.02
N ASP A 487 -21.67 -5.39 19.07
CA ASP A 487 -22.49 -4.19 18.79
C ASP A 487 -23.85 -4.50 18.16
N ALA A 488 -24.09 -5.73 17.71
CA ALA A 488 -25.30 -6.07 16.95
C ALA A 488 -25.86 -7.48 17.21
N GLN A 489 -25.65 -8.02 18.41
CA GLN A 489 -26.13 -9.36 18.77
C GLN A 489 -27.62 -9.58 18.46
N ARG A 490 -28.46 -8.56 18.67
CA ARG A 490 -29.89 -8.59 18.34
C ARG A 490 -30.16 -8.69 16.83
N LEU A 491 -29.42 -7.94 16.01
CA LEU A 491 -29.56 -7.95 14.55
C LEU A 491 -29.09 -9.30 13.97
N VAL A 492 -27.96 -9.79 14.45
CA VAL A 492 -27.41 -11.11 14.06
C VAL A 492 -28.35 -12.24 14.49
N HIS A 493 -28.98 -12.15 15.66
CA HIS A 493 -29.97 -13.13 16.10
C HIS A 493 -31.22 -13.13 15.21
N ALA A 494 -31.70 -11.94 14.80
CA ALA A 494 -32.84 -11.81 13.88
C ALA A 494 -32.59 -12.43 12.49
N GLU A 495 -31.33 -12.59 12.08
CA GLU A 495 -30.96 -13.24 10.81
C GLU A 495 -30.95 -14.77 10.86
N ARG A 496 -30.98 -15.40 12.04
CA ARG A 496 -30.77 -16.86 12.22
C ARG A 496 -31.94 -17.74 11.79
N SER A 497 -33.06 -17.16 11.39
CA SER A 497 -34.32 -17.87 11.08
C SER A 497 -34.33 -18.63 9.74
N SER A 498 -33.27 -18.58 8.93
CA SER A 498 -33.22 -19.22 7.61
C SER A 498 -31.85 -19.88 7.40
N PHE A 499 -31.80 -21.21 7.51
CA PHE A 499 -30.56 -21.98 7.62
C PHE A 499 -30.16 -22.56 6.26
N VAL A 500 -29.09 -22.04 5.66
CA VAL A 500 -28.28 -22.74 4.65
C VAL A 500 -26.83 -22.64 5.13
N ILE A 501 -26.18 -23.79 5.36
CA ILE A 501 -24.76 -23.83 5.69
C ILE A 501 -24.00 -23.55 4.39
N LEU A 502 -23.40 -22.38 4.27
CA LEU A 502 -22.43 -22.10 3.21
C LEU A 502 -21.03 -22.56 3.67
N PRO A 503 -20.17 -23.05 2.75
CA PRO A 503 -18.80 -23.44 3.08
C PRO A 503 -18.03 -22.32 3.79
N SER A 504 -17.16 -22.71 4.73
CA SER A 504 -16.42 -21.78 5.60
C SER A 504 -15.27 -21.04 4.91
N ASP A 505 -15.00 -21.34 3.64
CA ASP A 505 -13.79 -20.90 2.93
C ASP A 505 -14.02 -19.51 2.32
N GLY A 506 -14.14 -18.51 3.20
CA GLY A 506 -14.29 -17.11 2.82
C GLY A 506 -13.03 -16.55 2.16
N TYR A 507 -13.21 -15.63 1.20
CA TYR A 507 -12.15 -14.90 0.51
C TYR A 507 -11.29 -14.07 1.47
N ALA A 508 -11.86 -13.64 2.59
CA ALA A 508 -11.16 -12.96 3.68
C ALA A 508 -10.00 -13.78 4.28
N ARG A 509 -9.95 -15.11 4.11
CA ARG A 509 -8.78 -15.93 4.53
C ARG A 509 -7.54 -15.73 3.64
N GLY A 510 -7.72 -15.30 2.38
CA GLY A 510 -6.61 -14.99 1.46
C GLY A 510 -6.06 -13.58 1.63
N ILE A 511 -6.74 -12.74 2.41
CA ILE A 511 -6.21 -11.46 2.84
C ILE A 511 -5.41 -11.75 4.10
N ASN A 512 -4.09 -11.53 4.03
CA ASN A 512 -3.30 -11.46 5.25
C ASN A 512 -3.97 -10.43 6.16
N GLY A 513 -4.57 -10.89 7.26
CA GLY A 513 -5.08 -10.00 8.30
C GLY A 513 -3.97 -9.07 8.78
N ASN A 514 -4.31 -8.12 9.65
CA ASN A 514 -3.28 -7.24 10.20
C ASN A 514 -2.23 -8.11 10.94
N ASP A 515 -1.05 -8.25 10.35
CA ASP A 515 0.00 -9.11 10.89
C ASP A 515 0.82 -8.33 11.93
N PHE A 516 0.36 -8.43 13.17
CA PHE A 516 1.02 -7.85 14.31
C PHE A 516 2.26 -8.64 14.78
N SER A 517 2.58 -9.78 14.17
CA SER A 517 3.77 -10.56 14.56
C SER A 517 5.07 -9.76 14.37
N THR A 518 5.08 -8.87 13.38
CA THR A 518 6.17 -7.92 13.09
C THR A 518 6.48 -6.97 14.24
N LEU A 519 5.49 -6.66 15.08
CA LEU A 519 5.66 -5.80 16.27
C LEU A 519 6.49 -6.45 17.39
N ARG A 520 6.74 -7.75 17.31
CA ARG A 520 7.65 -8.45 18.24
C ARG A 520 9.12 -8.12 17.99
N SER A 521 9.46 -7.63 16.79
CA SER A 521 10.83 -7.25 16.47
C SER A 521 11.27 -6.02 17.26
N SER A 522 12.52 -6.01 17.74
CA SER A 522 13.13 -4.84 18.37
C SER A 522 13.13 -3.62 17.44
N SER A 523 13.18 -3.83 16.12
CA SER A 523 13.12 -2.76 15.11
C SER A 523 11.73 -2.12 14.94
N ALA A 524 10.71 -2.61 15.64
CA ALA A 524 9.34 -2.10 15.58
C ALA A 524 8.86 -1.51 16.93
N SER A 525 9.79 -1.20 17.84
CA SER A 525 9.49 -0.59 19.15
C SER A 525 8.65 0.68 19.01
N ASP A 526 9.04 1.57 18.12
CA ASP A 526 8.43 2.89 17.98
C ASP A 526 7.00 2.77 17.46
N THR A 527 6.76 1.86 16.50
CA THR A 527 5.42 1.56 16.01
C THR A 527 4.54 0.94 17.10
N ARG A 528 5.10 0.07 17.95
CA ARG A 528 4.39 -0.51 19.09
C ARG A 528 4.02 0.56 20.12
N PHE A 529 4.91 1.50 20.42
CA PHE A 529 4.64 2.62 21.32
C PHE A 529 3.57 3.55 20.76
N LEU A 530 3.61 3.86 19.47
CA LEU A 530 2.56 4.62 18.80
C LEU A 530 1.19 3.94 18.95
N LEU A 531 1.11 2.63 18.70
CA LEU A 531 -0.14 1.90 18.85
C LEU A 531 -0.65 1.91 20.29
N GLN A 532 0.23 1.79 21.28
CA GLN A 532 -0.15 1.89 22.69
C GLN A 532 -0.73 3.28 22.99
N GLU A 533 -0.08 4.34 22.51
CA GLU A 533 -0.59 5.70 22.67
C GLU A 533 -1.97 5.87 22.04
N VAL A 534 -2.17 5.38 20.82
CA VAL A 534 -3.47 5.44 20.12
C VAL A 534 -4.55 4.71 20.91
N LEU A 535 -4.28 3.48 21.33
CA LEU A 535 -5.25 2.66 22.04
C LEU A 535 -5.63 3.26 23.39
N PHE A 536 -4.65 3.64 24.21
CA PHE A 536 -4.96 4.23 25.53
C PHE A 536 -5.61 5.59 25.39
N HIS A 537 -5.20 6.41 24.41
CA HIS A 537 -5.89 7.66 24.14
C HIS A 537 -7.36 7.43 23.76
N TYR A 538 -7.62 6.47 22.86
CA TYR A 538 -8.99 6.14 22.44
C TYR A 538 -9.83 5.58 23.58
N LEU A 539 -9.31 4.60 24.33
CA LEU A 539 -10.01 3.99 25.46
C LEU A 539 -10.36 5.03 26.53
N VAL A 540 -9.44 5.96 26.81
CA VAL A 540 -9.60 6.94 27.88
C VAL A 540 -10.47 8.13 27.45
N THR A 541 -10.32 8.62 26.23
CA THR A 541 -10.99 9.87 25.80
C THR A 541 -12.20 9.63 24.90
N GLY A 542 -12.41 8.41 24.40
CA GLY A 542 -13.37 8.11 23.34
C GLY A 542 -13.04 8.78 21.99
N ARG A 543 -11.86 9.39 21.85
CA ARG A 543 -11.42 10.13 20.66
C ARG A 543 -10.11 9.56 20.14
N HIS A 544 -9.83 9.73 18.85
CA HIS A 544 -8.54 9.37 18.28
C HIS A 544 -7.49 10.42 18.64
N PRO A 545 -6.21 10.01 18.85
CA PRO A 545 -5.15 10.96 19.15
C PRO A 545 -4.91 11.92 17.98
N PRO A 546 -4.16 13.01 18.22
CA PRO A 546 -3.65 13.86 17.14
C PRO A 546 -2.87 13.05 16.09
N MET A 547 -2.79 13.60 14.87
CA MET A 547 -2.03 13.01 13.76
C MET A 547 -0.54 12.91 14.10
N PHE A 548 0.11 11.85 13.62
CA PHE A 548 1.54 11.59 13.80
C PHE A 548 2.35 12.11 12.62
N GLY A 549 3.63 12.45 12.82
CA GLY A 549 4.52 12.90 11.76
C GLY A 549 5.16 11.75 10.98
N ARG A 550 5.97 12.12 9.97
CA ARG A 550 6.67 11.20 9.05
C ARG A 550 7.63 10.23 9.74
N GLU A 551 8.14 10.58 10.91
CA GLU A 551 8.99 9.72 11.73
C GLU A 551 8.32 8.38 12.07
N ASN A 552 6.99 8.31 11.98
CA ASN A 552 6.19 7.10 12.23
C ASN A 552 5.83 6.32 10.95
N ILE A 553 6.56 6.50 9.83
CA ILE A 553 6.25 5.87 8.53
C ILE A 553 6.16 4.34 8.60
N GLN A 554 6.86 3.70 9.52
CA GLN A 554 6.79 2.25 9.73
C GLN A 554 5.36 1.79 10.06
N ALA A 555 4.55 2.61 10.74
CA ALA A 555 3.13 2.31 10.96
C ALA A 555 2.36 2.20 9.63
N VAL A 556 2.71 2.99 8.62
CA VAL A 556 2.11 2.92 7.27
C VAL A 556 2.57 1.65 6.55
N SER A 557 3.89 1.36 6.56
CA SER A 557 4.48 0.17 5.94
C SER A 557 3.90 -1.13 6.50
N LEU A 558 3.69 -1.20 7.82
CA LEU A 558 3.15 -2.37 8.52
C LEU A 558 1.62 -2.49 8.42
N GLY A 559 0.94 -1.54 7.77
CA GLY A 559 -0.52 -1.60 7.64
C GLY A 559 -1.28 -1.13 8.87
N LEU A 560 -0.64 -0.47 9.82
CA LEU A 560 -1.18 -0.09 11.13
C LEU A 560 -1.69 1.36 11.18
N GLY A 561 -1.22 2.18 10.24
CA GLY A 561 -1.72 3.52 9.97
C GLY A 561 -1.70 3.83 8.48
N ARG A 562 -2.11 5.04 8.12
CA ARG A 562 -2.11 5.55 6.74
C ARG A 562 -1.76 7.03 6.71
N PHE A 563 -1.26 7.50 5.58
CA PHE A 563 -1.18 8.93 5.33
C PHE A 563 -2.58 9.49 5.06
N SER A 564 -2.85 10.65 5.65
CA SER A 564 -4.14 11.37 5.55
C SER A 564 -4.09 12.58 4.62
N ASP A 565 -2.89 13.01 4.22
CA ASP A 565 -2.64 14.14 3.33
C ASP A 565 -1.86 13.73 2.07
N SER A 566 -1.75 14.63 1.08
CA SER A 566 -1.00 14.39 -0.16
C SER A 566 0.50 14.43 0.04
N GLU A 567 0.98 15.23 1.00
CA GLU A 567 2.40 15.48 1.24
C GLU A 567 3.02 14.40 2.11
N MET A 568 2.34 13.32 2.47
CA MET A 568 2.84 12.30 3.41
C MET A 568 3.26 12.91 4.76
N SER A 569 2.71 14.03 5.20
CA SER A 569 3.15 14.73 6.42
C SER A 569 2.44 14.23 7.69
N ARG A 570 1.25 13.63 7.55
CA ARG A 570 0.35 13.29 8.64
C ARG A 570 -0.12 11.84 8.53
N ILE A 571 0.24 11.05 9.53
CA ILE A 571 -0.17 9.66 9.69
C ILE A 571 -1.32 9.58 10.69
N VAL A 572 -2.36 8.81 10.34
CA VAL A 572 -3.48 8.48 11.22
C VAL A 572 -3.55 6.98 11.45
N ALA A 573 -3.93 6.59 12.66
CA ALA A 573 -4.18 5.22 13.07
C ALA A 573 -5.58 5.15 13.72
N ASP A 574 -6.62 5.32 12.91
CA ASP A 574 -7.99 5.52 13.40
C ASP A 574 -8.98 4.43 12.96
N GLU A 575 -8.49 3.40 12.27
CA GLU A 575 -9.27 2.34 11.66
C GLU A 575 -9.72 1.30 12.71
N PRO A 576 -11.03 1.18 13.01
CA PRO A 576 -11.49 0.40 14.17
C PRO A 576 -11.13 -1.09 14.10
N ILE A 577 -11.12 -1.68 12.90
CA ILE A 577 -10.72 -3.07 12.71
C ILE A 577 -9.23 -3.31 12.99
N VAL A 578 -8.37 -2.31 12.71
CA VAL A 578 -6.94 -2.34 13.04
C VAL A 578 -6.75 -2.21 14.54
N LEU A 579 -7.43 -1.23 15.16
CA LEU A 579 -7.33 -0.99 16.60
C LEU A 579 -7.85 -2.17 17.43
N ALA A 580 -8.96 -2.80 17.01
CA ALA A 580 -9.47 -4.00 17.68
C ALA A 580 -8.46 -5.15 17.62
N GLY A 581 -7.83 -5.38 16.46
CA GLY A 581 -6.77 -6.36 16.32
C GLY A 581 -5.53 -6.05 17.14
N ALA A 582 -5.12 -4.78 17.17
CA ALA A 582 -3.97 -4.32 17.96
C ALA A 582 -4.22 -4.52 19.45
N ALA A 583 -5.42 -4.18 19.95
CA ALA A 583 -5.80 -4.36 21.34
C ALA A 583 -5.76 -5.84 21.75
N LEU A 584 -6.32 -6.73 20.94
CA LEU A 584 -6.27 -8.17 21.20
C LEU A 584 -4.86 -8.74 21.13
N TRP A 585 -4.08 -8.34 20.11
CA TRP A 585 -2.70 -8.78 20.00
C TRP A 585 -1.89 -8.35 21.23
N MET A 586 -2.04 -7.10 21.69
CA MET A 586 -1.40 -6.63 22.92
C MET A 586 -1.86 -7.40 24.16
N GLN A 587 -3.13 -7.78 24.24
CA GLN A 587 -3.65 -8.60 25.34
C GLN A 587 -3.03 -10.01 25.34
N GLN A 588 -2.90 -10.64 24.16
CA GLN A 588 -2.40 -12.01 24.00
C GLN A 588 -0.87 -12.14 24.09
N ASN A 589 -0.14 -11.10 23.67
CA ASN A 589 1.33 -11.10 23.58
C ASN A 589 2.02 -10.42 24.76
N ARG A 590 1.24 -9.95 25.73
CA ARG A 590 1.76 -9.70 27.08
C ARG A 590 2.11 -11.02 27.75
N PRO A 591 3.13 -11.08 28.62
CA PRO A 591 3.30 -12.20 29.53
C PRO A 591 1.95 -12.51 30.19
N ARG A 592 1.45 -13.73 29.98
CA ARG A 592 0.06 -14.17 30.18
C ARG A 592 -0.70 -13.43 31.30
N LEU A 593 -1.61 -12.54 30.92
CA LEU A 593 -2.70 -12.07 31.80
C LEU A 593 -3.73 -13.17 32.12
N SER A 594 -3.70 -14.31 31.40
CA SER A 594 -4.71 -15.37 31.47
C SER A 594 -4.44 -16.50 32.47
N ASP A 595 -3.25 -16.57 33.09
CA ASP A 595 -3.03 -17.48 34.23
C ASP A 595 -3.42 -16.81 35.58
N PHE A 596 -3.95 -15.59 35.53
CA PHE A 596 -4.32 -14.78 36.70
C PHE A 596 -5.83 -14.58 36.78
N GLY A 597 -6.54 -15.52 37.40
CA GLY A 597 -7.94 -15.36 37.79
C GLY A 597 -8.20 -14.22 38.80
N HIS A 598 -7.22 -13.36 39.06
CA HIS A 598 -7.28 -12.24 39.98
C HIS A 598 -6.46 -11.06 39.44
N LEU A 599 -7.13 -10.01 38.97
CA LEU A 599 -6.60 -8.64 38.84
C LEU A 599 -6.14 -8.03 40.20
N LYS A 600 -5.85 -8.86 41.22
CA LYS A 600 -5.56 -8.44 42.61
C LYS A 600 -4.12 -8.00 42.85
N SER A 601 -3.28 -7.92 41.83
CA SER A 601 -1.89 -7.53 42.02
C SER A 601 -1.50 -6.45 41.02
N ALA A 602 -1.61 -5.19 41.48
CA ALA A 602 -0.95 -4.02 40.89
C ALA A 602 0.50 -4.30 40.49
N ARG A 603 1.16 -5.18 41.25
CA ARG A 603 2.55 -5.60 41.09
C ARG A 603 2.83 -6.28 39.74
N SER A 604 1.97 -7.16 39.26
CA SER A 604 2.19 -7.87 37.98
C SER A 604 2.03 -6.92 36.80
N TYR A 605 1.03 -6.03 36.87
CA TYR A 605 0.71 -5.06 35.82
C TYR A 605 1.78 -3.95 35.68
N LEU A 606 2.42 -3.57 36.79
CA LEU A 606 3.53 -2.62 36.83
C LEU A 606 4.90 -3.25 36.46
N ILE A 607 5.08 -4.56 36.65
CA ILE A 607 6.27 -5.29 36.16
C ILE A 607 6.30 -5.27 34.63
N ASP A 608 5.15 -5.42 33.97
CA ASP A 608 5.05 -5.30 32.51
C ASP A 608 5.40 -3.88 32.02
N LEU A 609 5.00 -2.84 32.76
CA LEU A 609 5.39 -1.44 32.50
C LEU A 609 6.89 -1.17 32.67
N LYS A 610 7.61 -1.95 33.47
CA LYS A 610 9.09 -1.85 33.55
C LYS A 610 9.76 -2.44 32.33
N CYS A 611 9.16 -3.48 31.73
CA CYS A 611 9.68 -4.11 30.52
C CYS A 611 9.36 -3.29 29.26
N ASP A 612 8.26 -2.52 29.26
CA ASP A 612 7.83 -1.70 28.12
C ASP A 612 7.16 -0.40 28.62
N PRO A 613 7.92 0.58 29.13
CA PRO A 613 7.36 1.80 29.71
C PRO A 613 6.70 2.64 28.61
N PRO A 614 5.55 3.30 28.90
CA PRO A 614 4.94 4.22 27.97
C PRO A 614 5.93 5.32 27.56
N PRO A 615 5.92 5.71 26.27
CA PRO A 615 6.97 6.54 25.69
C PRO A 615 6.98 7.97 26.25
N THR A 616 5.86 8.43 26.83
CA THR A 616 5.71 9.78 27.38
C THR A 616 4.93 9.74 28.70
N GLY A 617 5.17 10.72 29.57
CA GLY A 617 4.39 10.91 30.80
C GLY A 617 2.88 11.05 30.52
N LYS A 618 2.51 11.64 29.39
CA LYS A 618 1.10 11.76 28.96
C LYS A 618 0.47 10.41 28.62
N THR A 619 1.19 9.55 27.89
CA THR A 619 0.72 8.19 27.60
C THR A 619 0.66 7.36 28.88
N PHE A 620 1.60 7.57 29.80
CA PHE A 620 1.58 6.97 31.12
C PHE A 620 0.36 7.41 31.96
N ALA A 621 -0.01 8.69 31.95
CA ALA A 621 -1.20 9.19 32.65
C ALA A 621 -2.50 8.57 32.09
N LYS A 622 -2.63 8.46 30.76
CA LYS A 622 -3.77 7.77 30.12
C LYS A 622 -3.81 6.29 30.53
N PHE A 623 -2.66 5.64 30.53
CA PHE A 623 -2.53 4.25 30.98
C PHE A 623 -2.98 4.10 32.44
N LEU A 624 -2.55 5.01 33.33
CA LEU A 624 -2.94 5.01 34.74
C LEU A 624 -4.45 5.23 34.92
N ALA A 625 -5.05 6.14 34.15
CA ALA A 625 -6.50 6.34 34.14
C ALA A 625 -7.24 5.03 33.78
N TYR A 626 -6.79 4.34 32.72
CA TYR A 626 -7.34 3.04 32.37
C TYR A 626 -7.13 2.01 33.50
N TYR A 627 -5.92 1.92 34.06
CA TYR A 627 -5.62 1.00 35.16
C TYR A 627 -6.53 1.21 36.38
N PHE A 628 -6.64 2.45 36.87
CA PHE A 628 -7.47 2.76 38.04
C PHE A 628 -8.96 2.51 37.77
N SER A 629 -9.43 2.70 36.54
CA SER A 629 -10.81 2.34 36.16
C SER A 629 -11.11 0.84 36.37
N GLN A 630 -10.13 -0.04 36.11
CA GLN A 630 -10.29 -1.48 36.27
C GLN A 630 -10.14 -1.92 37.73
N VAL A 631 -9.19 -1.33 38.45
CA VAL A 631 -8.90 -1.68 39.85
C VAL A 631 -10.09 -1.36 40.75
N PHE A 632 -10.63 -0.15 40.63
CA PHE A 632 -11.72 0.33 41.49
C PHE A 632 -13.10 -0.26 41.14
N ASP A 633 -13.22 -0.99 40.02
CA ASP A 633 -14.43 -1.78 39.68
C ASP A 633 -14.71 -2.87 40.74
N SER A 634 -13.66 -3.37 41.41
CA SER A 634 -13.76 -4.38 42.48
C SER A 634 -13.97 -3.82 43.89
N ARG A 635 -14.04 -2.49 44.03
CA ARG A 635 -14.14 -1.76 45.30
C ARG A 635 -13.09 -2.16 46.37
N PRO A 636 -11.79 -2.16 46.02
CA PRO A 636 -10.73 -2.56 46.95
C PRO A 636 -10.57 -1.54 48.09
N ALA A 637 -9.91 -1.94 49.19
CA ALA A 637 -9.49 -0.96 50.19
C ALA A 637 -8.37 -0.07 49.62
N LEU A 638 -8.30 1.20 50.01
CA LEU A 638 -7.24 2.08 49.51
C LEU A 638 -5.84 1.57 49.88
N SER A 639 -5.69 0.98 51.06
CA SER A 639 -4.45 0.34 51.53
C SER A 639 -4.02 -0.86 50.70
N ASP A 640 -4.93 -1.46 49.92
CA ASP A 640 -4.58 -2.56 49.01
C ASP A 640 -3.92 -2.04 47.72
N ILE A 641 -4.15 -0.76 47.39
CA ILE A 641 -3.69 -0.11 46.17
C ILE A 641 -2.54 0.87 46.45
N PHE A 642 -2.63 1.60 47.57
CA PHE A 642 -1.72 2.66 47.96
C PHE A 642 -0.95 2.34 49.26
N THR A 643 0.29 2.81 49.35
CA THR A 643 1.14 2.75 50.55
C THR A 643 1.07 4.06 51.30
N PHE A 644 0.59 3.99 52.53
CA PHE A 644 0.45 5.13 53.41
C PHE A 644 1.65 5.23 54.37
N PRO A 645 2.09 6.46 54.70
CA PRO A 645 2.98 6.68 55.84
C PRO A 645 2.38 6.06 57.11
N LYS A 646 3.23 5.59 58.02
CA LYS A 646 2.76 5.07 59.31
C LYS A 646 2.59 6.24 60.30
N PRO A 647 1.51 6.27 61.12
CA PRO A 647 0.43 5.28 61.18
C PRO A 647 -0.59 5.42 60.04
N VAL A 648 -1.04 4.30 59.48
CA VAL A 648 -2.05 4.26 58.41
C VAL A 648 -3.40 4.73 58.97
N LEU A 649 -3.99 5.74 58.34
CA LEU A 649 -5.28 6.31 58.74
C LEU A 649 -6.41 5.28 58.57
N ALA A 650 -7.42 5.32 59.44
CA ALA A 650 -8.49 4.32 59.45
C ALA A 650 -9.29 4.27 58.14
N TRP A 651 -9.47 5.43 57.49
CA TRP A 651 -10.18 5.54 56.21
C TRP A 651 -9.44 4.87 55.05
N ALA A 652 -8.12 4.68 55.14
CA ALA A 652 -7.35 3.98 54.12
C ALA A 652 -7.71 2.49 54.00
N ASN A 653 -8.25 1.88 55.06
CA ASN A 653 -8.70 0.48 55.03
C ASN A 653 -10.15 0.32 54.54
N GLN A 654 -10.83 1.42 54.18
CA GLN A 654 -12.20 1.36 53.68
C GLN A 654 -12.23 0.98 52.20
N PRO A 655 -13.25 0.23 51.74
CA PRO A 655 -13.47 -0.02 50.33
C PRO A 655 -13.74 1.30 49.61
N ALA A 656 -13.17 1.48 48.43
CA ALA A 656 -13.31 2.69 47.64
C ALA A 656 -13.84 2.39 46.23
N GLU A 657 -14.76 3.22 45.74
CA GLU A 657 -15.27 3.16 44.37
C GLU A 657 -14.93 4.43 43.59
N LEU A 658 -14.60 4.29 42.30
CA LEU A 658 -14.33 5.41 41.40
C LEU A 658 -15.66 6.09 41.03
N VAL A 659 -15.71 7.42 41.15
CA VAL A 659 -16.94 8.20 40.93
C VAL A 659 -16.69 9.43 40.06
N GLY A 660 -17.63 9.71 39.17
CA GLY A 660 -17.74 10.97 38.46
C GLY A 660 -18.76 11.88 39.14
N LEU A 661 -18.35 13.08 39.54
CA LEU A 661 -19.24 14.06 40.15
C LEU A 661 -19.83 14.99 39.09
N HIS A 662 -21.10 15.36 39.24
CA HIS A 662 -21.78 16.30 38.35
C HIS A 662 -22.84 17.12 39.09
N ALA A 663 -22.99 18.38 38.69
CA ALA A 663 -24.10 19.21 39.16
C ALA A 663 -25.41 18.82 38.46
N THR A 664 -26.47 18.61 39.23
CA THR A 664 -27.84 18.43 38.72
C THR A 664 -28.42 19.77 38.25
N GLU A 665 -29.53 19.74 37.51
CA GLU A 665 -30.24 20.95 37.05
C GLU A 665 -30.66 21.89 38.19
N VAL A 666 -30.75 21.37 39.41
CA VAL A 666 -31.14 22.10 40.63
C VAL A 666 -29.91 22.59 41.43
N GLY A 667 -28.69 22.35 40.92
CA GLY A 667 -27.44 22.73 41.58
C GLY A 667 -27.00 21.82 42.73
N HIS A 668 -27.69 20.68 42.93
CA HIS A 668 -27.22 19.64 43.86
C HIS A 668 -26.13 18.79 43.21
N MET A 669 -25.14 18.42 44.01
CA MET A 669 -24.09 17.49 43.60
C MET A 669 -24.62 16.06 43.59
N ASP A 670 -24.50 15.39 42.44
CA ASP A 670 -24.77 13.97 42.28
C ASP A 670 -23.52 13.26 41.77
N HIS A 671 -23.50 11.93 41.90
CA HIS A 671 -22.39 11.09 41.49
C HIS A 671 -22.87 9.94 40.62
N SER A 672 -22.06 9.59 39.61
CA SER A 672 -22.25 8.38 38.82
C SER A 672 -21.09 7.43 39.07
N THR A 673 -21.40 6.19 39.40
CA THR A 673 -20.45 5.09 39.28
C THR A 673 -20.43 4.66 37.82
N ILE A 674 -19.22 4.54 37.27
CA ILE A 674 -19.01 4.00 35.93
C ILE A 674 -18.14 2.77 36.11
N SER A 675 -18.61 1.62 35.63
CA SER A 675 -17.80 0.41 35.66
C SER A 675 -16.63 0.57 34.69
N GLY A 676 -15.47 0.02 35.03
CA GLY A 676 -14.34 -0.09 34.09
C GLY A 676 -14.70 -0.84 32.80
N SER A 677 -15.80 -1.59 32.80
CA SER A 677 -16.35 -2.29 31.63
C SER A 677 -17.24 -1.43 30.72
N ASP A 678 -17.65 -0.23 31.16
CA ASP A 678 -18.50 0.69 30.39
C ASP A 678 -17.66 1.59 29.45
N ILE A 679 -17.09 0.99 28.40
CA ILE A 679 -16.26 1.68 27.38
C ILE A 679 -17.06 2.69 26.53
N VAL A 680 -18.37 2.79 26.73
CA VAL A 680 -19.28 3.63 25.92
C VAL A 680 -19.07 5.13 26.19
N ARG A 681 -18.37 5.52 27.26
CA ARG A 681 -18.14 6.92 27.62
C ARG A 681 -16.65 7.22 27.79
N PRO A 682 -16.19 8.43 27.42
CA PRO A 682 -14.86 8.90 27.79
C PRO A 682 -14.65 8.78 29.30
N PHE A 683 -13.57 8.12 29.71
CA PHE A 683 -13.16 8.01 31.10
C PHE A 683 -12.44 9.26 31.59
N ALA A 684 -11.69 9.96 30.72
CA ALA A 684 -10.96 11.17 31.10
C ALA A 684 -11.18 12.36 30.16
N THR A 685 -11.06 13.54 30.75
CA THR A 685 -10.91 14.80 30.03
C THR A 685 -9.45 15.24 30.06
N ILE A 686 -8.91 15.58 28.90
CA ILE A 686 -7.58 16.16 28.77
C ILE A 686 -7.70 17.67 28.83
N VAL A 687 -6.98 18.31 29.73
CA VAL A 687 -7.10 19.76 30.01
C VAL A 687 -5.80 20.52 29.74
N GLN A 688 -5.91 21.74 29.22
CA GLN A 688 -4.78 22.57 28.79
C GLN A 688 -4.32 23.62 29.80
N GLY A 689 -5.10 23.86 30.85
CA GLY A 689 -4.71 24.83 31.87
C GLY A 689 -5.55 24.77 33.12
N VAL A 690 -5.15 25.58 34.11
CA VAL A 690 -5.75 25.63 35.45
C VAL A 690 -7.25 25.92 35.39
N VAL A 691 -7.69 26.79 34.49
CA VAL A 691 -9.13 27.13 34.34
C VAL A 691 -9.96 25.89 33.98
N GLU A 692 -9.45 25.02 33.11
CA GLU A 692 -10.13 23.79 32.72
C GLU A 692 -10.08 22.73 33.82
N ILE A 693 -8.98 22.66 34.58
CA ILE A 693 -8.87 21.83 35.79
C ILE A 693 -9.93 22.26 36.81
N VAL A 694 -10.02 23.55 37.11
CA VAL A 694 -11.01 24.11 38.03
C VAL A 694 -12.42 23.86 37.52
N SER A 695 -12.68 24.05 36.23
CA SER A 695 -13.99 23.73 35.62
C SER A 695 -14.37 22.26 35.83
N TRP A 696 -13.42 21.34 35.61
CA TRP A 696 -13.62 19.92 35.85
C TRP A 696 -13.87 19.62 37.35
N MET A 697 -13.13 20.27 38.25
CA MET A 697 -13.34 20.16 39.71
C MET A 697 -14.65 20.80 40.18
N GLU A 698 -15.15 21.82 39.47
CA GLU A 698 -16.49 22.42 39.65
C GLU A 698 -17.59 21.55 39.00
N HIS A 699 -17.25 20.36 38.52
CA HIS A 699 -18.18 19.32 38.06
C HIS A 699 -18.99 19.72 36.81
N THR A 700 -18.41 20.57 35.97
CA THR A 700 -18.96 20.91 34.65
C THR A 700 -18.79 19.79 33.64
N ASP A 701 -17.81 18.91 33.87
CA ASP A 701 -17.53 17.72 33.08
C ASP A 701 -17.93 16.46 33.86
N ARG A 702 -18.35 15.40 33.16
CA ARG A 702 -18.80 14.12 33.75
C ARG A 702 -17.76 13.02 33.66
N SER A 703 -16.54 13.31 33.18
CA SER A 703 -15.45 12.34 33.12
C SER A 703 -14.94 11.96 34.52
N LEU A 704 -14.46 10.72 34.66
CA LEU A 704 -13.95 10.18 35.93
C LEU A 704 -12.56 10.71 36.28
N PHE A 705 -11.79 11.04 35.24
CA PHE A 705 -10.40 11.46 35.34
C PHE A 705 -10.18 12.80 34.66
N CYS A 706 -9.26 13.58 35.20
CA CYS A 706 -8.70 14.77 34.57
C CYS A 706 -7.21 14.55 34.32
N ILE A 707 -6.77 14.77 33.08
CA ILE A 707 -5.37 14.60 32.66
C ILE A 707 -4.84 15.97 32.20
N PRO A 708 -4.07 16.68 33.04
CA PRO A 708 -3.42 17.91 32.65
C PRO A 708 -2.38 17.68 31.54
N THR A 709 -2.32 18.59 30.56
CA THR A 709 -1.33 18.52 29.47
C THR A 709 -0.01 19.23 29.80
N SER A 710 0.00 20.04 30.86
CA SER A 710 1.15 20.79 31.35
C SER A 710 1.07 20.97 32.86
N GLY A 711 2.20 20.84 33.56
CA GLY A 711 2.29 21.03 35.02
C GLY A 711 2.13 19.73 35.82
N ASN A 712 2.20 19.87 37.15
CA ASN A 712 1.78 18.84 38.10
C ASN A 712 0.36 19.20 38.57
N PRO A 713 -0.57 18.24 38.74
CA PRO A 713 -0.41 16.77 38.72
C PRO A 713 -0.58 16.12 37.32
N ASP A 714 -0.26 14.83 37.20
CA ASP A 714 -0.41 14.06 35.95
C ASP A 714 -1.81 13.47 35.77
N LEU A 715 -2.51 13.17 36.87
CA LEU A 715 -3.85 12.61 36.86
C LEU A 715 -4.62 13.06 38.11
N LEU A 716 -5.87 13.52 37.94
CA LEU A 716 -6.79 13.78 39.04
C LEU A 716 -8.03 12.90 38.90
N PHE A 717 -8.57 12.42 40.01
CA PHE A 717 -9.83 11.68 40.06
C PHE A 717 -10.43 11.71 41.46
N MET A 718 -11.66 11.22 41.61
CA MET A 718 -12.34 11.14 42.88
C MET A 718 -12.76 9.71 43.22
N LEU A 719 -12.61 9.37 44.50
CA LEU A 719 -13.08 8.11 45.06
C LEU A 719 -14.16 8.38 46.12
N ARG A 720 -15.13 7.47 46.22
CA ARG A 720 -16.09 7.41 47.32
C ARG A 720 -15.75 6.25 48.23
N LEU A 721 -15.66 6.50 49.53
CA LEU A 721 -15.32 5.50 50.53
C LEU A 721 -16.57 4.73 51.01
N GLY A 722 -16.34 3.63 51.73
CA GLY A 722 -17.39 2.77 52.28
C GLY A 722 -18.34 3.47 53.25
N ASP A 723 -17.89 4.54 53.91
CA ASP A 723 -18.73 5.40 54.77
C ASP A 723 -19.51 6.48 54.00
N GLY A 724 -19.33 6.55 52.68
CA GLY A 724 -20.00 7.51 51.79
C GLY A 724 -19.30 8.86 51.65
N SER A 725 -18.18 9.08 52.34
CA SER A 725 -17.32 10.25 52.14
C SER A 725 -16.60 10.19 50.78
N PHE A 726 -16.05 11.33 50.35
CA PHE A 726 -15.33 11.45 49.09
C PHE A 726 -13.90 11.91 49.33
N VAL A 727 -12.97 11.38 48.53
CA VAL A 727 -11.56 11.72 48.57
C VAL A 727 -11.08 12.11 47.18
N TRP A 728 -10.46 13.29 47.09
CA TRP A 728 -9.73 13.70 45.91
C TRP A 728 -8.40 12.97 45.83
N VAL A 729 -8.09 12.43 44.66
CA VAL A 729 -6.80 11.81 44.37
C VAL A 729 -6.08 12.66 43.34
N ILE A 730 -4.98 13.25 43.78
CA ILE A 730 -4.06 14.03 42.96
C ILE A 730 -2.80 13.21 42.79
N LEU A 731 -2.53 12.75 41.58
CA LEU A 731 -1.47 11.79 41.28
C LEU A 731 -0.40 12.45 40.41
N GLN A 732 0.84 12.49 40.91
CA GLN A 732 2.02 12.83 40.13
C GLN A 732 2.82 11.58 39.83
N ALA A 733 3.12 11.33 38.56
CA ALA A 733 3.80 10.15 38.05
C ALA A 733 5.25 10.46 37.65
N THR A 734 6.23 10.15 38.50
CA THR A 734 7.64 10.26 38.08
C THR A 734 8.14 8.94 37.50
N PRO A 735 8.67 8.89 36.26
CA PRO A 735 9.36 7.71 35.74
C PRO A 735 10.64 7.46 36.55
N ALA A 736 10.72 6.36 37.30
CA ALA A 736 11.76 6.17 38.31
C ALA A 736 13.13 5.84 37.70
N VAL A 737 14.10 6.75 37.85
CA VAL A 737 15.55 6.45 37.80
C VAL A 737 16.33 6.99 39.02
N SER A 738 15.75 7.87 39.86
CA SER A 738 16.48 8.43 41.01
C SER A 738 15.99 7.92 42.38
N ASP A 739 16.95 7.86 43.31
CA ASP A 739 16.87 7.23 44.62
C ASP A 739 15.80 7.85 45.55
N GLY A 740 15.31 7.04 46.47
CA GLY A 740 14.19 7.22 47.42
C GLY A 740 14.05 8.58 48.13
N SER A 741 15.16 9.22 48.39
CA SER A 741 15.30 10.23 49.44
C SER A 741 15.15 11.68 48.98
N GLU A 742 15.56 12.04 47.76
CA GLU A 742 15.65 13.46 47.34
C GLU A 742 14.28 14.11 47.05
N LEU A 743 13.31 13.38 46.49
CA LEU A 743 11.98 13.91 46.17
C LEU A 743 11.10 14.13 47.41
N ILE A 744 11.25 13.28 48.43
CA ILE A 744 10.54 13.46 49.72
C ILE A 744 11.10 14.69 50.43
N ALA A 745 12.42 14.87 50.40
CA ALA A 745 13.06 16.07 50.94
C ALA A 745 12.61 17.36 50.22
N SER A 746 12.39 17.34 48.89
CA SER A 746 11.92 18.53 48.17
C SER A 746 10.44 18.85 48.41
N LEU A 747 9.60 17.84 48.62
CA LEU A 747 8.18 18.03 48.95
C LEU A 747 7.95 18.42 50.43
N GLU A 748 8.86 18.02 51.33
CA GLU A 748 8.85 18.47 52.73
C GLU A 748 9.30 19.93 52.90
N GLU A 749 10.09 20.49 51.97
CA GLU A 749 10.45 21.91 51.97
C GLU A 749 9.29 22.84 51.55
N GLU A 750 8.37 22.38 50.72
CA GLU A 750 7.14 23.10 50.36
C GLU A 750 6.02 22.79 51.36
N ARG A 751 5.98 23.56 52.47
CA ARG A 751 4.95 23.50 53.53
C ARG A 751 3.51 23.75 53.03
N LEU A 752 2.89 22.82 52.32
CA LEU A 752 1.44 22.74 52.13
C LEU A 752 0.89 21.53 52.90
N PHE A 753 -0.18 21.77 53.65
CA PHE A 753 -0.91 20.82 54.51
C PHE A 753 -1.43 19.60 53.71
N CYS A 754 -0.65 18.55 53.48
CA CYS A 754 -1.12 17.33 52.81
C CYS A 754 -0.36 16.05 53.22
N ASP A 755 -1.11 14.97 53.49
CA ASP A 755 -0.56 13.63 53.70
C ASP A 755 -0.17 13.01 52.35
N THR A 756 1.14 12.84 52.12
CA THR A 756 1.67 12.25 50.88
C THR A 756 1.64 10.72 50.94
N VAL A 757 1.09 10.07 49.92
CA VAL A 757 0.94 8.60 49.84
C VAL A 757 1.61 8.10 48.56
N THR A 758 2.24 6.92 48.57
CA THR A 758 2.90 6.34 47.38
C THR A 758 2.26 5.00 47.04
N PRO A 759 1.82 4.72 45.80
CA PRO A 759 1.33 3.39 45.44
C PRO A 759 2.39 2.31 45.66
N PHE A 760 1.95 1.08 45.92
CA PHE A 760 2.79 0.00 46.45
C PHE A 760 3.99 -0.43 45.57
N LEU A 761 4.20 0.10 44.37
CA LEU A 761 5.36 -0.28 43.55
C LEU A 761 5.97 0.79 42.61
N ALA A 762 7.27 1.01 42.83
CA ALA A 762 8.38 1.32 41.91
C ALA A 762 8.32 2.52 40.93
N PHE A 763 7.21 3.26 40.88
CA PHE A 763 7.21 4.66 40.47
C PHE A 763 6.93 5.47 41.74
N LYS A 764 7.77 6.45 42.05
CA LYS A 764 7.44 7.37 43.14
C LYS A 764 6.30 8.24 42.66
N LEU A 765 5.07 7.90 43.03
CA LEU A 765 3.96 8.81 42.83
C LEU A 765 3.73 9.59 44.12
N ALA A 766 3.91 10.91 44.08
CA ALA A 766 3.45 11.77 45.17
C ALA A 766 1.94 11.90 45.02
N LEU A 767 1.19 11.26 45.92
CA LEU A 767 -0.25 11.31 45.96
C LEU A 767 -0.66 12.33 47.03
N MET A 768 -1.41 13.35 46.64
CA MET A 768 -2.05 14.28 47.57
C MET A 768 -3.50 13.85 47.73
N MET A 769 -3.89 13.37 48.91
CA MET A 769 -5.28 13.09 49.24
C MET A 769 -5.77 14.10 50.26
N ILE A 770 -6.82 14.85 49.89
CA ILE A 770 -7.37 15.90 50.73
C ILE A 770 -8.85 15.61 50.97
N GLU A 771 -9.20 15.46 52.25
CA GLU A 771 -10.58 15.42 52.71
C GLU A 771 -11.05 16.87 52.88
N LEU A 772 -11.82 17.39 51.91
CA LEU A 772 -12.26 18.79 51.91
C LEU A 772 -13.77 18.93 51.74
N PRO A 773 -14.40 19.93 52.37
CA PRO A 773 -15.71 20.40 51.95
C PRO A 773 -15.62 20.95 50.52
N ILE A 774 -16.51 20.50 49.62
CA ILE A 774 -16.58 20.95 48.22
C ILE A 774 -17.03 22.42 48.19
N ASN A 775 -16.11 23.37 48.37
CA ASN A 775 -16.37 24.79 48.19
C ASN A 775 -15.33 25.45 47.26
N ARG A 776 -15.79 26.46 46.52
CA ARG A 776 -15.04 27.13 45.45
C ARG A 776 -13.75 27.81 45.92
N SER A 777 -13.72 28.34 47.14
CA SER A 777 -12.53 29.00 47.69
C SER A 777 -11.39 28.04 47.96
N THR A 778 -11.70 26.80 48.35
CA THR A 778 -10.70 25.76 48.62
C THR A 778 -10.14 25.17 47.32
N ILE A 779 -10.97 25.06 46.27
CA ILE A 779 -10.53 24.59 44.94
C ILE A 779 -9.57 25.60 44.29
N LEU A 780 -9.78 26.91 44.49
CA LEU A 780 -8.92 27.96 43.91
C LEU A 780 -7.58 28.16 44.65
N SER A 781 -7.43 27.63 45.87
CA SER A 781 -6.17 27.70 46.62
C SER A 781 -5.22 26.52 46.37
N LEU A 782 -5.76 25.44 45.82
CA LEU A 782 -5.02 24.28 45.30
C LEU A 782 -4.62 24.54 43.85
#